data_AF-A0A7W0L507-F1
#
_entry.id   AF-A0A7W0L507-F1
#
_cell.length_a   1.000
_cell.length_b   1.000
_cell.length_c   1.000
_cell.angle_alpha   90.00
_cell.angle_beta   90.00
_cell.angle_gamma   90.00
#
_symmetry.space_group_name_H-M   'P 1'
#
loop_
_entity.id
_entity.type
_entity.pdbx_description
1 polymer ?
#
loop_
_entity_poly.entity_id
_entity_poly.type
_entity_poly.pdbx_seq_one_letter_code
_entity_poly.pdbx_strand_id
1 'polypeptide(L)'
;DGVEIAPANLSELEVLIRGLLTPERLLNYLRHFVVFEDEAGEVAKKVAGYHQFHAVNRAVDAAVAASRPDGDKRAGVVWHTQGSGKSLTMAFFAGRLVLEPALENPTVVVVTDRNDLDDQLFGTFARCAELLRQDPVQAEDGTHLKRLLSVAAGGVVFTTIQKFLPDEGGARIPLLTNRRNVVVIADEAHRSQYDFIDGFARNLRDALPNATFIGFTGTPIELSDRSTPAVFGDYIDVYDISRAVEDGATVPIYYASRLARLDLPDAEKPRVDAEFEEVTEGEEISLKEKIKSKWAALEALVGTEKRLSLVAADLVEHFERRTDALEGKAMIVCMSRRIAVELYEELVRLRPSWHGATDAEGALKVVMTGSASDPLPWQPHIRSKSRREALARRFRDPDDQFRIVIVRDMWLTGFDAPSLHTMYLDKPMRGHGLMQAIARVNRVFRDKPGGLVVDYLGVADQLRRALTDYTEAGGTGKTAIDQEQAVAVFRERYEVVAALFHGFDRSNFSTGTPTERVSVLPAALEHVLAHEDGRERLLASVGALSKAFALAVPHEDVLALRDEVAFFQAVRAALPKGGIEGRRGPAEIEHAVRQIVAGAIVSNEVIDVFAAAGLPRPDISILSEEFLAEVRELPQKNLAVELLRKLLTDEIKTRSRRNLVESRAFSEMLEKSLRKYQNRAIETAAIIEELIELAKEIREASERGEKLGLSDDELAFYDALETNDSAVAVLGDETLRTIARELVGTVRRNTTIDWAEKESVRAKLRLIVKRILRRHGYPPDKQEKATRTVLEQAELLSAAWGVEPPTEQVEDPEAYRAPP
;
A
#
# COMPACT_ATOMS: atom_id res chain seq x y z
N ASP A 1 -18.46 -16.49 -12.31
CA ASP A 1 -18.70 -17.96 -12.41
C ASP A 1 -17.41 -18.79 -12.27
N GLY A 2 -16.25 -18.13 -12.14
CA GLY A 2 -14.95 -18.79 -12.07
C GLY A 2 -14.27 -18.94 -13.42
N VAL A 3 -14.94 -18.54 -14.51
CA VAL A 3 -14.47 -18.67 -15.89
C VAL A 3 -14.36 -17.29 -16.55
N GLU A 4 -15.40 -16.47 -16.45
CA GLU A 4 -15.43 -15.12 -17.02
C GLU A 4 -15.27 -14.05 -15.93
N ILE A 5 -14.54 -12.99 -16.28
CA ILE A 5 -14.44 -11.79 -15.44
C ILE A 5 -15.72 -10.99 -15.60
N ALA A 6 -16.35 -10.64 -14.48
CA ALA A 6 -17.56 -9.83 -14.50
C ALA A 6 -17.26 -8.44 -15.08
N PRO A 7 -18.06 -7.95 -16.05
CA PRO A 7 -17.96 -6.58 -16.57
C PRO A 7 -17.95 -5.51 -15.47
N ALA A 8 -17.11 -4.47 -15.61
CA ALA A 8 -16.99 -3.39 -14.63
C ALA A 8 -18.26 -2.54 -14.44
N ASN A 9 -19.24 -2.66 -15.34
CA ASN A 9 -20.54 -1.98 -15.25
C ASN A 9 -21.61 -2.80 -14.48
N LEU A 10 -21.31 -4.05 -14.11
CA LEU A 10 -22.17 -4.85 -13.23
C LEU A 10 -21.98 -4.41 -11.78
N SER A 11 -23.07 -4.42 -11.01
CA SER A 11 -23.00 -4.16 -9.59
C SER A 11 -22.21 -5.27 -8.88
N GLU A 12 -21.27 -4.91 -8.02
CA GLU A 12 -20.51 -5.87 -7.19
C GLU A 12 -21.43 -6.78 -6.36
N LEU A 13 -22.57 -6.25 -5.91
CA LEU A 13 -23.58 -7.02 -5.18
C LEU A 13 -24.20 -8.11 -6.07
N GLU A 14 -24.46 -7.82 -7.34
CA GLU A 14 -24.96 -8.79 -8.30
C GLU A 14 -23.93 -9.89 -8.58
N VAL A 15 -22.65 -9.51 -8.70
CA VAL A 15 -21.53 -10.47 -8.85
C VAL A 15 -21.44 -11.38 -7.64
N LEU A 16 -21.58 -10.85 -6.42
CA LEU A 16 -21.57 -11.63 -5.18
C LEU A 16 -22.75 -12.62 -5.12
N ILE A 17 -23.97 -12.15 -5.42
CA ILE A 17 -25.19 -12.96 -5.37
C ILE A 17 -25.14 -14.11 -6.38
N ARG A 18 -24.78 -13.83 -7.63
CA ARG A 18 -24.72 -14.85 -8.70
C ARG A 18 -23.44 -15.68 -8.65
N GLY A 19 -22.40 -15.17 -8.00
CA GLY A 19 -21.11 -15.81 -7.81
C GLY A 19 -21.10 -16.70 -6.59
N LEU A 20 -20.70 -16.14 -5.44
CA LEU A 20 -20.46 -16.88 -4.19
C LEU A 20 -21.75 -17.40 -3.55
N LEU A 21 -22.83 -16.61 -3.56
CA LEU A 21 -24.06 -16.92 -2.79
C LEU A 21 -24.99 -17.95 -3.43
N THR A 22 -24.57 -18.61 -4.51
CA THR A 22 -25.25 -19.84 -4.95
C THR A 22 -25.11 -20.90 -3.85
N PRO A 23 -26.17 -21.64 -3.47
CA PRO A 23 -26.14 -22.53 -2.31
C PRO A 23 -24.97 -23.53 -2.30
N GLU A 24 -24.66 -24.11 -3.47
CA GLU A 24 -23.57 -25.07 -3.61
C GLU A 24 -22.19 -24.45 -3.34
N ARG A 25 -21.88 -23.31 -3.98
CA ARG A 25 -20.58 -22.63 -3.79
C ARG A 25 -20.44 -22.07 -2.39
N LEU A 26 -21.50 -21.51 -1.80
CA LEU A 26 -21.45 -20.99 -0.43
C LEU A 26 -21.14 -22.10 0.57
N LEU A 27 -21.80 -23.26 0.46
CA LEU A 27 -21.53 -24.41 1.33
C LEU A 27 -20.12 -24.96 1.12
N ASN A 28 -19.66 -25.04 -0.14
CA ASN A 28 -18.30 -25.45 -0.46
C ASN A 28 -17.26 -24.49 0.15
N TYR A 29 -17.48 -23.18 0.01
CA TYR A 29 -16.64 -22.12 0.55
C TYR A 29 -16.55 -22.19 2.08
N LEU A 30 -17.70 -22.20 2.77
CA LEU A 30 -17.75 -22.25 4.24
C LEU A 30 -17.08 -23.51 4.81
N ARG A 31 -17.15 -24.63 4.09
CA ARG A 31 -16.61 -25.92 4.56
C ARG A 31 -15.09 -26.06 4.37
N HIS A 32 -14.53 -25.46 3.31
CA HIS A 32 -13.16 -25.77 2.88
C HIS A 32 -12.23 -24.56 2.75
N PHE A 33 -12.76 -23.34 2.83
CA PHE A 33 -12.03 -22.12 2.48
C PHE A 33 -12.00 -21.09 3.62
N VAL A 34 -12.20 -21.56 4.85
CA VAL A 34 -12.11 -20.78 6.08
C VAL A 34 -11.17 -21.52 7.03
N VAL A 35 -10.13 -20.84 7.52
CA VAL A 35 -9.20 -21.38 8.52
C VAL A 35 -9.12 -20.46 9.73
N PHE A 36 -8.83 -21.05 10.88
CA PHE A 36 -8.58 -20.37 12.14
C PHE A 36 -7.14 -20.69 12.54
N GLU A 37 -6.26 -19.70 12.50
CA GLU A 37 -4.88 -19.84 12.91
C GLU A 37 -4.72 -19.30 14.33
N ASP A 38 -4.10 -20.08 15.22
CA ASP A 38 -3.65 -19.58 16.52
C ASP A 38 -2.27 -18.94 16.34
N GLU A 39 -2.21 -17.62 16.49
CA GLU A 39 -0.97 -16.84 16.42
C GLU A 39 -0.71 -16.19 17.79
N ALA A 40 0.16 -16.82 18.57
CA ALA A 40 0.58 -16.35 19.89
C ALA A 40 -0.56 -16.11 20.90
N GLY A 41 -1.64 -16.90 20.83
CA GLY A 41 -2.79 -16.80 21.74
C GLY A 41 -3.95 -15.95 21.21
N GLU A 42 -3.80 -15.35 20.02
CA GLU A 42 -4.91 -14.73 19.28
C GLU A 42 -5.34 -15.61 18.11
N VAL A 43 -6.64 -15.91 18.05
CA VAL A 43 -7.22 -16.69 16.94
C VAL A 43 -7.53 -15.78 15.77
N ALA A 44 -6.72 -15.86 14.72
CA ALA A 44 -6.95 -15.14 13.47
C ALA A 44 -7.78 -16.00 12.51
N LYS A 45 -8.98 -15.50 12.14
CA LYS A 45 -9.80 -16.11 11.09
C LYS A 45 -9.36 -15.60 9.72
N LYS A 46 -8.95 -16.51 8.83
CA LYS A 46 -8.65 -16.20 7.42
C LYS A 46 -9.65 -16.88 6.49
N VAL A 47 -10.03 -16.19 5.43
CA VAL A 47 -10.96 -16.67 4.40
C VAL A 47 -10.31 -16.58 3.04
N ALA A 48 -10.60 -17.53 2.15
CA ALA A 48 -9.94 -17.58 0.85
C ALA A 48 -10.37 -16.43 -0.08
N GLY A 49 -9.42 -15.86 -0.81
CA GLY A 49 -9.72 -15.01 -1.96
C GLY A 49 -10.42 -15.80 -3.08
N TYR A 50 -11.11 -15.10 -3.98
CA TYR A 50 -11.83 -15.76 -5.08
C TYR A 50 -10.88 -16.55 -6.00
N HIS A 51 -9.66 -16.04 -6.23
CA HIS A 51 -8.62 -16.70 -7.02
C HIS A 51 -8.22 -18.03 -6.39
N GLN A 52 -8.08 -18.08 -5.06
CA GLN A 52 -7.78 -19.31 -4.33
C GLN A 52 -8.93 -20.30 -4.41
N PHE A 53 -10.17 -19.83 -4.22
CA PHE A 53 -11.36 -20.68 -4.31
C PHE A 53 -11.48 -21.38 -5.67
N HIS A 54 -11.35 -20.63 -6.76
CA HIS A 54 -11.48 -21.18 -8.10
C HIS A 54 -10.27 -22.05 -8.49
N ALA A 55 -9.04 -21.63 -8.17
CA ALA A 55 -7.83 -22.40 -8.44
C ALA A 55 -7.84 -23.76 -7.75
N VAL A 56 -8.21 -23.81 -6.46
CA VAL A 56 -8.23 -25.06 -5.69
C VAL A 56 -9.25 -26.04 -6.24
N ASN A 57 -10.46 -25.56 -6.58
CA ASN A 57 -11.48 -26.43 -7.17
C ASN A 57 -11.00 -27.05 -8.49
N ARG A 58 -10.45 -26.23 -9.41
CA ARG A 58 -9.86 -26.73 -10.66
C ARG A 58 -8.70 -27.71 -10.42
N ALA A 59 -7.82 -27.39 -9.47
CA ALA A 59 -6.68 -28.22 -9.14
C ALA A 59 -7.10 -29.59 -8.58
N VAL A 60 -8.15 -29.65 -7.77
CA VAL A 60 -8.70 -30.93 -7.27
C VAL A 60 -9.23 -31.76 -8.42
N ASP A 61 -10.03 -31.17 -9.31
CA ASP A 61 -10.59 -31.88 -10.47
C ASP A 61 -9.47 -32.43 -11.37
N ALA A 62 -8.42 -31.63 -11.61
CA ALA A 62 -7.26 -32.03 -12.40
C ALA A 62 -6.44 -33.13 -11.72
N ALA A 63 -6.23 -33.05 -10.40
CA ALA A 63 -5.55 -34.09 -9.63
C ALA A 63 -6.32 -35.40 -9.63
N VAL A 64 -7.65 -35.36 -9.49
CA VAL A 64 -8.51 -36.54 -9.59
C VAL A 64 -8.37 -37.16 -10.98
N ALA A 65 -8.47 -36.38 -12.05
CA ALA A 65 -8.33 -36.88 -13.42
C ALA A 65 -6.95 -37.52 -13.67
N ALA A 66 -5.87 -36.86 -13.27
CA ALA A 66 -4.50 -37.35 -13.44
C ALA A 66 -4.18 -38.61 -12.60
N SER A 67 -4.84 -38.75 -11.43
CA SER A 67 -4.63 -39.88 -10.53
C SER A 67 -5.24 -41.19 -11.01
N ARG A 68 -6.22 -41.14 -11.92
CA ARG A 68 -6.93 -42.32 -12.45
C ARG A 68 -5.97 -43.36 -13.03
N PRO A 69 -6.35 -44.66 -13.10
CA PRO A 69 -5.49 -45.71 -13.64
C PRO A 69 -4.94 -45.42 -15.05
N ASP A 70 -5.72 -44.73 -15.87
CA ASP A 70 -5.41 -44.27 -17.24
C ASP A 70 -4.94 -42.81 -17.32
N GLY A 71 -4.89 -42.10 -16.19
CA GLY A 71 -4.40 -40.73 -16.10
C GLY A 71 -2.88 -40.64 -16.18
N ASP A 72 -2.39 -39.51 -16.70
CA ASP A 72 -0.98 -39.27 -17.03
C ASP A 72 -0.11 -38.79 -15.85
N LYS A 73 -0.68 -38.75 -14.63
CA LYS A 73 0.01 -38.35 -13.38
C LYS A 73 0.49 -36.90 -13.35
N ARG A 74 -0.01 -36.05 -14.26
CA ARG A 74 0.34 -34.63 -14.37
C ARG A 74 -0.92 -33.81 -14.15
N ALA A 75 -1.09 -33.30 -12.93
CA ALA A 75 -2.28 -32.52 -12.58
C ALA A 75 -2.25 -31.10 -13.16
N GLY A 76 -1.06 -30.57 -13.42
CA GLY A 76 -0.80 -29.25 -13.99
C GLY A 76 -0.07 -28.31 -13.05
N VAL A 77 -0.04 -27.02 -13.42
CA VAL A 77 0.64 -25.95 -12.66
C VAL A 77 -0.35 -24.85 -12.25
N VAL A 78 -0.32 -24.46 -10.98
CA VAL A 78 -1.01 -23.27 -10.46
C VAL A 78 0.01 -22.14 -10.33
N TRP A 79 -0.15 -21.09 -11.13
CA TRP A 79 0.70 -19.90 -11.06
C TRP A 79 -0.03 -18.77 -10.35
N HIS A 80 0.29 -18.57 -9.08
CA HIS A 80 -0.26 -17.51 -8.24
C HIS A 80 0.87 -16.60 -7.81
N THR A 81 0.84 -15.33 -8.23
CA THR A 81 1.90 -14.35 -8.01
C THR A 81 2.34 -14.27 -6.55
N GLN A 82 3.62 -13.97 -6.32
CA GLN A 82 4.12 -13.76 -4.96
C GLN A 82 3.39 -12.60 -4.28
N GLY A 83 2.90 -12.83 -3.07
CA GLY A 83 1.98 -11.88 -2.43
C GLY A 83 0.59 -12.44 -2.22
N SER A 84 0.11 -13.24 -3.16
CA SER A 84 -1.32 -13.59 -3.31
C SER A 84 -1.86 -14.66 -2.36
N GLY A 85 -1.04 -15.18 -1.43
CA GLY A 85 -1.45 -16.23 -0.50
C GLY A 85 -1.28 -17.66 -1.01
N LYS A 86 -0.35 -17.92 -1.94
CA LYS A 86 -0.04 -19.25 -2.51
C LYS A 86 0.05 -20.39 -1.47
N SER A 87 0.74 -20.17 -0.34
CA SER A 87 0.87 -21.18 0.73
C SER A 87 -0.49 -21.59 1.32
N LEU A 88 -1.41 -20.64 1.45
CA LEU A 88 -2.77 -20.91 1.92
C LEU A 88 -3.60 -21.61 0.83
N THR A 89 -3.40 -21.28 -0.44
CA THR A 89 -3.97 -22.02 -1.58
C THR A 89 -3.57 -23.50 -1.54
N MET A 90 -2.31 -23.81 -1.25
CA MET A 90 -1.85 -25.20 -1.09
C MET A 90 -2.50 -25.90 0.11
N ALA A 91 -2.69 -25.20 1.23
CA ALA A 91 -3.36 -25.76 2.40
C ALA A 91 -4.85 -26.08 2.10
N PHE A 92 -5.57 -25.18 1.44
CA PHE A 92 -6.94 -25.43 0.95
C PHE A 92 -7.01 -26.60 -0.01
N PHE A 93 -6.04 -26.70 -0.93
CA PHE A 93 -5.92 -27.83 -1.84
C PHE A 93 -5.70 -29.15 -1.10
N ALA A 94 -4.72 -29.22 -0.20
CA ALA A 94 -4.47 -30.43 0.60
C ALA A 94 -5.70 -30.82 1.45
N GLY A 95 -6.34 -29.85 2.11
CA GLY A 95 -7.56 -30.06 2.90
C GLY A 95 -8.76 -30.56 2.08
N ARG A 96 -8.81 -30.22 0.79
CA ARG A 96 -9.79 -30.79 -0.15
C ARG A 96 -9.42 -32.21 -0.56
N LEU A 97 -8.16 -32.47 -0.89
CA LEU A 97 -7.70 -33.80 -1.34
C LEU A 97 -7.94 -34.88 -0.29
N VAL A 98 -7.68 -34.60 0.99
CA VAL A 98 -7.86 -35.59 2.07
C VAL A 98 -9.32 -36.02 2.24
N LEU A 99 -10.27 -35.26 1.67
CA LEU A 99 -11.70 -35.54 1.70
C LEU A 99 -12.27 -36.07 0.40
N GLU A 100 -11.45 -36.12 -0.65
CA GLU A 100 -11.90 -36.50 -1.98
C GLU A 100 -12.03 -38.03 -2.08
N PRO A 101 -13.26 -38.58 -2.20
CA PRO A 101 -13.46 -40.03 -2.17
C PRO A 101 -12.74 -40.74 -3.32
N ALA A 102 -12.60 -40.09 -4.48
CA ALA A 102 -11.89 -40.63 -5.64
C ALA A 102 -10.39 -40.86 -5.39
N LEU A 103 -9.82 -40.23 -4.34
CA LEU A 103 -8.40 -40.34 -3.99
C LEU A 103 -8.14 -41.26 -2.79
N GLU A 104 -9.18 -41.89 -2.21
CA GLU A 104 -9.06 -42.91 -1.17
C GLU A 104 -8.15 -42.49 0.01
N ASN A 105 -8.40 -41.31 0.58
CA ASN A 105 -7.60 -40.70 1.65
C ASN A 105 -6.10 -40.64 1.27
N PRO A 106 -5.72 -39.78 0.33
CA PRO A 106 -4.36 -39.77 -0.22
C PRO A 106 -3.32 -39.33 0.80
N THR A 107 -2.07 -39.78 0.59
CA THR A 107 -0.91 -39.15 1.22
C THR A 107 -0.51 -37.93 0.41
N VAL A 108 -0.43 -36.76 1.04
CA VAL A 108 0.02 -35.52 0.41
C VAL A 108 1.49 -35.31 0.74
N VAL A 109 2.34 -35.16 -0.28
CA VAL A 109 3.78 -34.91 -0.12
C VAL A 109 4.08 -33.52 -0.63
N VAL A 110 4.45 -32.61 0.26
CA VAL A 110 4.83 -31.24 -0.07
C VAL A 110 6.35 -31.19 -0.22
N VAL A 111 6.82 -30.82 -1.41
CA VAL A 111 8.23 -30.79 -1.79
C VAL A 111 8.69 -29.36 -1.99
N THR A 112 9.76 -28.99 -1.29
CA THR A 112 10.41 -27.68 -1.40
C THR A 112 11.88 -27.84 -1.80
N ASP A 113 12.49 -26.78 -2.35
CA ASP A 113 13.93 -26.77 -2.66
C ASP A 113 14.75 -26.60 -1.37
N ARG A 114 14.32 -25.79 -0.41
CA ARG A 114 15.18 -25.39 0.72
C ARG A 114 14.51 -25.58 2.07
N ASN A 115 15.33 -25.89 3.08
CA ASN A 115 14.86 -26.10 4.46
C ASN A 115 14.13 -24.88 5.05
N ASP A 116 14.53 -23.65 4.72
CA ASP A 116 13.87 -22.44 5.22
C ASP A 116 12.47 -22.24 4.62
N LEU A 117 12.31 -22.55 3.34
CA LEU A 117 11.00 -22.57 2.67
C LEU A 117 10.12 -23.70 3.22
N ASP A 118 10.71 -24.88 3.44
CA ASP A 118 10.06 -26.04 4.04
C ASP A 118 9.49 -25.72 5.42
N ASP A 119 10.32 -25.16 6.31
CA ASP A 119 9.93 -24.77 7.67
C ASP A 119 8.75 -23.78 7.68
N GLN A 120 8.76 -22.82 6.75
CA GLN A 120 7.71 -21.81 6.65
C GLN A 120 6.39 -22.40 6.14
N LEU A 121 6.45 -23.22 5.10
CA LEU A 121 5.27 -23.86 4.52
C LEU A 121 4.68 -24.88 5.50
N PHE A 122 5.53 -25.66 6.16
CA PHE A 122 5.17 -26.55 7.26
C PHE A 122 4.44 -25.80 8.36
N GLY A 123 4.98 -24.68 8.84
CA GLY A 123 4.35 -23.86 9.87
C GLY A 123 2.95 -23.37 9.47
N THR A 124 2.74 -23.03 8.20
CA THR A 124 1.42 -22.63 7.67
C THR A 124 0.43 -23.80 7.70
N PHE A 125 0.86 -24.99 7.26
CA PHE A 125 0.03 -26.19 7.29
C PHE A 125 -0.27 -26.66 8.71
N ALA A 126 0.70 -26.58 9.62
CA ALA A 126 0.53 -26.93 11.03
C ALA A 126 -0.53 -26.05 11.71
N ARG A 127 -0.56 -24.74 11.41
CA ARG A 127 -1.65 -23.85 11.87
C ARG A 127 -3.01 -24.15 11.22
N CYS A 128 -3.03 -24.90 10.13
CA CYS A 128 -4.24 -25.33 9.43
C CYS A 128 -4.58 -26.82 9.69
N ALA A 129 -4.08 -27.44 10.76
CA ALA A 129 -4.23 -28.88 10.99
C ALA A 129 -5.70 -29.35 11.02
N GLU A 130 -6.62 -28.52 11.52
CA GLU A 130 -8.07 -28.82 11.51
C GLU A 130 -8.62 -29.02 10.09
N LEU A 131 -8.17 -28.21 9.14
CA LEU A 131 -8.54 -28.32 7.73
C LEU A 131 -7.97 -29.61 7.12
N LEU A 132 -6.75 -29.98 7.50
CA LEU A 132 -6.05 -31.18 7.03
C LEU A 132 -6.56 -32.48 7.70
N ARG A 133 -7.24 -32.36 8.85
CA ARG A 133 -7.71 -33.46 9.72
C ARG A 133 -6.61 -34.38 10.26
N GLN A 134 -5.37 -33.94 10.16
CA GLN A 134 -4.18 -34.65 10.60
C GLN A 134 -3.04 -33.65 10.73
N ASP A 135 -2.11 -33.96 11.63
CA ASP A 135 -0.91 -33.13 11.79
C ASP A 135 0.06 -33.38 10.64
N PRO A 136 0.58 -32.32 9.99
CA PRO A 136 1.67 -32.48 9.04
C PRO A 136 2.95 -32.93 9.74
N VAL A 137 3.80 -33.68 9.03
CA VAL A 137 5.09 -34.17 9.54
C VAL A 137 6.21 -33.80 8.57
N GLN A 138 7.31 -33.26 9.09
CA GLN A 138 8.50 -32.93 8.31
C GLN A 138 9.49 -34.10 8.32
N ALA A 139 9.93 -34.53 7.14
CA ALA A 139 10.89 -35.61 6.99
C ALA A 139 12.30 -35.13 7.33
N GLU A 140 12.95 -35.81 8.29
CA GLU A 140 14.30 -35.49 8.76
C GLU A 140 15.37 -35.91 7.75
N ASP A 141 15.22 -37.12 7.18
CA ASP A 141 16.14 -37.73 6.21
C ASP A 141 15.38 -38.65 5.24
N GLY A 142 16.07 -39.21 4.25
CA GLY A 142 15.48 -40.12 3.25
C GLY A 142 14.92 -41.42 3.85
N THR A 143 15.50 -41.92 4.95
CA THR A 143 15.01 -43.13 5.64
C THR A 143 13.71 -42.83 6.39
N HIS A 144 13.63 -41.67 7.06
CA HIS A 144 12.42 -41.19 7.70
C HIS A 144 11.31 -40.95 6.66
N LEU A 145 11.64 -40.30 5.53
CA LEU A 145 10.70 -40.12 4.43
C LEU A 145 10.10 -41.45 3.96
N LYS A 146 10.94 -42.47 3.76
CA LYS A 146 10.48 -43.81 3.38
C LYS A 146 9.50 -44.41 4.40
N ARG A 147 9.77 -44.25 5.70
CA ARG A 147 8.86 -44.71 6.76
C ARG A 147 7.52 -43.99 6.70
N LEU A 148 7.51 -42.67 6.55
CA LEU A 148 6.29 -41.87 6.46
C LEU A 148 5.42 -42.26 5.25
N LEU A 149 6.05 -42.65 4.13
CA LEU A 149 5.36 -43.06 2.91
C LEU A 149 4.95 -44.54 2.87
N SER A 150 5.37 -45.35 3.86
CA SER A 150 5.07 -46.79 3.95
C SER A 150 3.68 -47.10 4.54
N VAL A 151 2.87 -46.08 4.82
CA VAL A 151 1.49 -46.23 5.32
C VAL A 151 0.53 -46.66 4.20
N ALA A 152 -0.66 -47.17 4.57
CA ALA A 152 -1.67 -47.61 3.61
C ALA A 152 -2.47 -46.45 2.98
N ALA A 153 -2.75 -45.40 3.76
CA ALA A 153 -3.50 -44.20 3.37
C ALA A 153 -3.22 -43.06 4.35
N GLY A 154 -3.51 -41.82 3.95
CA GLY A 154 -3.37 -40.62 4.76
C GLY A 154 -1.94 -40.13 4.94
N GLY A 155 -1.79 -39.00 5.62
CA GLY A 155 -0.53 -38.32 5.91
C GLY A 155 -0.34 -37.05 5.07
N VAL A 156 0.16 -36.00 5.72
CA VAL A 156 0.72 -34.80 5.06
C VAL A 156 2.20 -34.75 5.42
N VAL A 157 3.06 -34.93 4.42
CA VAL A 157 4.51 -35.06 4.61
C VAL A 157 5.23 -33.91 3.93
N PHE A 158 6.07 -33.21 4.68
CA PHE A 158 6.96 -32.16 4.18
C PHE A 158 8.36 -32.72 3.96
N THR A 159 8.98 -32.36 2.85
CA THR A 159 10.33 -32.82 2.52
C THR A 159 11.01 -31.86 1.56
N THR A 160 12.34 -31.90 1.56
CA THR A 160 13.14 -31.16 0.59
C THR A 160 13.56 -32.04 -0.58
N ILE A 161 13.78 -31.45 -1.75
CA ILE A 161 14.13 -32.18 -2.97
C ILE A 161 15.46 -32.95 -2.83
N GLN A 162 16.40 -32.46 -1.99
CA GLN A 162 17.69 -33.11 -1.76
C GLN A 162 17.56 -34.50 -1.10
N LYS A 163 16.44 -34.78 -0.41
CA LYS A 163 16.18 -36.11 0.18
C LYS A 163 15.80 -37.16 -0.88
N PHE A 164 15.69 -36.75 -2.15
CA PHE A 164 15.49 -37.63 -3.30
C PHE A 164 16.79 -37.87 -4.09
N LEU A 165 17.96 -37.66 -3.50
CA LEU A 165 19.24 -38.10 -4.07
C LEU A 165 19.58 -39.54 -3.66
N PRO A 166 20.31 -40.30 -4.50
CA PRO A 166 20.86 -41.59 -4.08
C PRO A 166 21.88 -41.42 -2.94
N ASP A 167 21.97 -42.40 -2.04
CA ASP A 167 23.03 -42.44 -1.01
C ASP A 167 24.43 -42.53 -1.65
N GLU A 168 25.47 -42.08 -0.94
CA GLU A 168 26.87 -42.18 -1.41
C GLU A 168 27.23 -43.64 -1.77
N GLY A 169 27.33 -43.93 -3.08
CA GLY A 169 27.62 -45.26 -3.64
C GLY A 169 26.43 -45.98 -4.29
N GLY A 170 25.22 -45.42 -4.22
CA GLY A 170 24.02 -45.92 -4.90
C GLY A 170 23.86 -45.35 -6.32
N ALA A 171 23.59 -46.21 -7.30
CA ALA A 171 23.36 -45.77 -8.69
C ALA A 171 21.93 -45.22 -8.95
N ARG A 172 20.98 -45.48 -8.05
CA ARG A 172 19.57 -45.07 -8.15
C ARG A 172 18.95 -44.91 -6.76
N ILE A 173 17.98 -43.99 -6.63
CA ILE A 173 17.14 -43.88 -5.43
C ILE A 173 16.28 -45.14 -5.23
N PRO A 174 16.11 -45.64 -3.99
CA PRO A 174 15.17 -46.72 -3.73
C PRO A 174 13.71 -46.27 -3.93
N LEU A 175 12.88 -47.19 -4.43
CA LEU A 175 11.42 -47.01 -4.45
C LEU A 175 10.92 -46.70 -3.03
N LEU A 176 10.28 -45.54 -2.85
CA LEU A 176 9.71 -45.13 -1.58
C LEU A 176 8.29 -45.68 -1.41
N THR A 177 7.46 -45.53 -2.45
CA THR A 177 6.12 -46.13 -2.51
C THR A 177 5.65 -46.27 -3.94
N ASN A 178 4.86 -47.32 -4.22
CA ASN A 178 4.20 -47.55 -5.50
C ASN A 178 2.70 -47.23 -5.47
N ARG A 179 2.21 -46.62 -4.39
CA ARG A 179 0.80 -46.27 -4.21
C ARG A 179 0.36 -45.21 -5.24
N ARG A 180 -0.89 -45.32 -5.70
CA ARG A 180 -1.53 -44.32 -6.59
C ARG A 180 -2.18 -43.16 -5.83
N ASN A 181 -2.63 -43.40 -4.60
CA ASN A 181 -3.20 -42.40 -3.70
C ASN A 181 -2.11 -41.57 -3.00
N VAL A 182 -1.17 -41.04 -3.80
CA VAL A 182 -0.12 -40.13 -3.37
C VAL A 182 -0.16 -38.92 -4.29
N VAL A 183 -0.27 -37.73 -3.71
CA VAL A 183 -0.25 -36.46 -4.45
C VAL A 183 0.96 -35.65 -4.01
N VAL A 184 1.84 -35.33 -4.95
CA VAL A 184 3.03 -34.52 -4.74
C VAL A 184 2.73 -33.08 -5.13
N ILE A 185 2.89 -32.17 -4.16
CA ILE A 185 2.79 -30.72 -4.35
C ILE A 185 4.22 -30.17 -4.37
N ALA A 186 4.66 -29.67 -5.52
CA ALA A 186 5.96 -29.01 -5.64
C ALA A 186 5.80 -27.49 -5.50
N ASP A 187 6.51 -26.89 -4.56
CA ASP A 187 6.61 -25.43 -4.43
C ASP A 187 7.77 -24.88 -5.27
N GLU A 188 7.53 -23.76 -5.95
CA GLU A 188 8.43 -23.13 -6.93
C GLU A 188 8.88 -24.09 -8.04
N ALA A 189 7.88 -24.71 -8.67
CA ALA A 189 8.03 -25.73 -9.71
C ALA A 189 8.83 -25.34 -10.97
N HIS A 190 9.26 -24.08 -11.12
CA HIS A 190 10.00 -23.54 -12.27
C HIS A 190 11.54 -23.56 -12.11
N ARG A 191 12.09 -24.04 -10.99
CA ARG A 191 13.55 -24.02 -10.79
C ARG A 191 14.25 -25.03 -11.71
N SER A 192 15.39 -24.64 -12.28
CA SER A 192 16.34 -25.47 -13.05
C SER A 192 16.67 -26.81 -12.40
N GLN A 193 16.53 -26.91 -11.07
CA GLN A 193 16.69 -28.14 -10.32
C GLN A 193 15.72 -29.26 -10.74
N TYR A 194 14.59 -28.95 -11.38
CA TYR A 194 13.67 -29.96 -11.92
C TYR A 194 14.03 -30.44 -13.34
N ASP A 195 15.20 -30.08 -13.86
CA ASP A 195 15.67 -30.55 -15.16
C ASP A 195 15.80 -32.08 -15.22
N PHE A 196 15.27 -32.66 -16.30
CA PHE A 196 15.28 -34.10 -16.54
C PHE A 196 16.66 -34.68 -16.86
N ILE A 197 17.62 -33.82 -17.22
CA ILE A 197 18.93 -34.24 -17.73
C ILE A 197 19.87 -34.61 -16.57
N ASP A 198 19.80 -33.94 -15.41
CA ASP A 198 20.80 -34.05 -14.32
C ASP A 198 20.29 -34.36 -12.88
N GLY A 199 19.04 -34.83 -12.66
CA GLY A 199 18.81 -35.83 -11.58
C GLY A 199 17.60 -35.71 -10.65
N PHE A 200 17.11 -34.55 -10.24
CA PHE A 200 16.12 -34.50 -9.14
C PHE A 200 14.69 -34.87 -9.54
N ALA A 201 14.13 -34.29 -10.61
CA ALA A 201 12.77 -34.60 -11.06
C ALA A 201 12.63 -36.08 -11.47
N ARG A 202 13.67 -36.62 -12.11
CA ARG A 202 13.76 -38.03 -12.44
C ARG A 202 13.78 -38.91 -11.20
N ASN A 203 14.64 -38.61 -10.22
CA ASN A 203 14.69 -39.38 -8.98
C ASN A 203 13.37 -39.33 -8.21
N LEU A 204 12.72 -38.16 -8.17
CA LEU A 204 11.41 -37.99 -7.54
C LEU A 204 10.34 -38.87 -8.22
N ARG A 205 10.33 -38.91 -9.56
CA ARG A 205 9.45 -39.79 -10.35
C ARG A 205 9.78 -41.26 -10.16
N ASP A 206 11.06 -41.64 -10.12
CA ASP A 206 11.49 -43.03 -9.92
C ASP A 206 11.16 -43.52 -8.49
N ALA A 207 11.24 -42.64 -7.49
CA ALA A 207 10.89 -42.92 -6.10
C ALA A 207 9.37 -43.04 -5.87
N LEU A 208 8.57 -42.30 -6.64
CA LEU A 208 7.11 -42.18 -6.53
C LEU A 208 6.42 -42.38 -7.90
N PRO A 209 6.57 -43.55 -8.55
CA PRO A 209 6.21 -43.74 -9.97
C PRO A 209 4.72 -43.59 -10.28
N ASN A 210 3.86 -43.80 -9.28
CA ASN A 210 2.40 -43.78 -9.42
C ASN A 210 1.75 -42.55 -8.77
N ALA A 211 2.54 -41.63 -8.22
CA ALA A 211 2.02 -40.42 -7.59
C ALA A 211 1.56 -39.41 -8.65
N THR A 212 0.59 -38.57 -8.28
CA THR A 212 0.13 -37.44 -9.10
C THR A 212 0.89 -36.19 -8.73
N PHE A 213 1.39 -35.45 -9.72
CA PHE A 213 2.24 -34.27 -9.51
C PHE A 213 1.50 -32.99 -9.86
N ILE A 214 1.52 -32.02 -8.96
CA ILE A 214 1.03 -30.66 -9.17
C ILE A 214 2.11 -29.64 -8.79
N GLY A 215 2.32 -28.65 -9.64
CA GLY A 215 3.27 -27.56 -9.41
C GLY A 215 2.56 -26.31 -8.91
N PHE A 216 3.13 -25.62 -7.95
CA PHE A 216 2.73 -24.28 -7.55
C PHE A 216 3.90 -23.32 -7.72
N THR A 217 3.65 -22.15 -8.28
CA THR A 217 4.72 -21.19 -8.51
C THR A 217 4.27 -19.74 -8.35
N GLY A 218 5.19 -18.90 -7.87
CA GLY A 218 5.01 -17.44 -7.81
C GLY A 218 5.25 -16.73 -9.13
N THR A 219 5.77 -17.42 -10.13
CA THR A 219 6.39 -16.84 -11.32
C THR A 219 6.06 -17.69 -12.55
N PRO A 220 6.02 -17.13 -13.77
CA PRO A 220 5.78 -17.91 -14.98
C PRO A 220 6.91 -18.91 -15.24
N ILE A 221 6.54 -20.03 -15.83
CA ILE A 221 7.44 -20.96 -16.50
C ILE A 221 8.04 -20.23 -17.71
N GLU A 222 9.37 -20.18 -17.80
CA GLU A 222 10.04 -19.58 -18.96
C GLU A 222 9.76 -20.36 -20.24
N LEU A 223 9.70 -19.68 -21.39
CA LEU A 223 9.55 -20.32 -22.70
C LEU A 223 10.68 -21.31 -23.03
N SER A 224 11.85 -21.14 -22.41
CA SER A 224 13.00 -22.05 -22.46
C SER A 224 12.85 -23.29 -21.59
N ASP A 225 11.99 -23.25 -20.56
CA ASP A 225 11.83 -24.33 -19.59
C ASP A 225 10.89 -25.43 -20.11
N ARG A 226 11.49 -26.40 -20.81
CA ARG A 226 10.80 -27.60 -21.29
C ARG A 226 10.52 -28.62 -20.18
N SER A 227 11.12 -28.45 -18.99
CA SER A 227 11.08 -29.45 -17.92
C SER A 227 9.79 -29.37 -17.11
N THR A 228 9.31 -28.17 -16.80
CA THR A 228 8.14 -27.97 -15.94
C THR A 228 6.84 -28.55 -16.54
N PRO A 229 6.47 -28.29 -17.81
CA PRO A 229 5.29 -28.92 -18.42
C PRO A 229 5.43 -30.44 -18.57
N ALA A 230 6.65 -30.94 -18.73
CA ALA A 230 6.90 -32.38 -18.79
C ALA A 230 6.67 -33.07 -17.44
N VAL A 231 7.03 -32.42 -16.32
CA VAL A 231 6.82 -32.95 -14.96
C VAL A 231 5.39 -32.75 -14.48
N PHE A 232 4.82 -31.56 -14.66
CA PHE A 232 3.57 -31.19 -13.98
C PHE A 232 2.37 -31.13 -14.91
N GLY A 233 2.55 -30.88 -16.20
CA GLY A 233 1.48 -30.63 -17.17
C GLY A 233 1.26 -29.13 -17.42
N ASP A 234 0.16 -28.81 -18.11
CA ASP A 234 -0.19 -27.43 -18.47
C ASP A 234 -0.66 -26.59 -17.27
N TYR A 235 -0.81 -25.28 -17.45
CA TYR A 235 -1.39 -24.42 -16.42
C TYR A 235 -2.85 -24.79 -16.13
N ILE A 236 -3.16 -24.97 -14.85
CA ILE A 236 -4.53 -25.17 -14.32
C ILE A 236 -5.18 -23.80 -14.08
N ASP A 237 -4.41 -22.87 -13.52
CA ASP A 237 -4.87 -21.56 -13.10
C ASP A 237 -3.73 -20.55 -13.08
N VAL A 238 -4.05 -19.32 -13.49
CA VAL A 238 -3.10 -18.19 -13.52
C VAL A 238 -3.72 -16.99 -12.80
N TYR A 239 -3.02 -16.52 -11.77
CA TYR A 239 -3.29 -15.30 -11.02
C TYR A 239 -2.02 -14.46 -10.96
N ASP A 240 -1.84 -13.62 -11.98
CA ASP A 240 -0.62 -12.85 -12.21
C ASP A 240 -0.50 -11.59 -11.34
N ILE A 241 0.62 -10.89 -11.47
CA ILE A 241 0.91 -9.67 -10.71
C ILE A 241 -0.04 -8.50 -11.06
N SER A 242 -0.46 -8.38 -12.32
CA SER A 242 -1.34 -7.30 -12.77
C SER A 242 -2.71 -7.45 -12.14
N ARG A 243 -3.27 -8.66 -12.21
CA ARG A 243 -4.56 -9.00 -11.60
C ARG A 243 -4.52 -8.87 -10.08
N ALA A 244 -3.44 -9.30 -9.44
CA ALA A 244 -3.29 -9.14 -8.00
C ALA A 244 -3.22 -7.68 -7.54
N VAL A 245 -2.66 -6.79 -8.36
CA VAL A 245 -2.65 -5.35 -8.10
C VAL A 245 -4.04 -4.73 -8.34
N GLU A 246 -4.70 -5.11 -9.43
CA GLU A 246 -6.07 -4.65 -9.75
C GLU A 246 -7.06 -5.02 -8.63
N ASP A 247 -6.95 -6.25 -8.12
CA ASP A 247 -7.80 -6.77 -7.04
C ASP A 247 -7.38 -6.24 -5.65
N GLY A 248 -6.31 -5.45 -5.55
CA GLY A 248 -5.78 -4.96 -4.28
C GLY A 248 -5.20 -6.04 -3.36
N ALA A 249 -4.94 -7.25 -3.87
CA ALA A 249 -4.28 -8.34 -3.13
C ALA A 249 -2.78 -8.06 -2.92
N THR A 250 -2.18 -7.24 -3.80
CA THR A 250 -0.82 -6.72 -3.69
C THR A 250 -0.79 -5.24 -4.06
N VAL A 251 0.20 -4.50 -3.60
CA VAL A 251 0.42 -3.11 -4.02
C VAL A 251 1.41 -3.04 -5.20
N PRO A 252 1.33 -2.00 -6.05
CA PRO A 252 2.28 -1.80 -7.15
C PRO A 252 3.74 -1.75 -6.68
N ILE A 253 4.66 -2.15 -7.56
CA ILE A 253 6.11 -2.02 -7.35
C ILE A 253 6.62 -0.87 -8.23
N TYR A 254 7.25 0.11 -7.62
CA TYR A 254 7.94 1.21 -8.29
C TYR A 254 9.43 0.95 -8.34
N TYR A 255 10.07 1.33 -9.44
CA TYR A 255 11.51 1.20 -9.63
C TYR A 255 12.16 2.58 -9.73
N ALA A 256 13.25 2.78 -8.98
CA ALA A 256 14.06 3.98 -9.02
C ALA A 256 15.53 3.61 -9.25
N SER A 257 16.09 4.08 -10.36
CA SER A 257 17.51 3.91 -10.65
C SER A 257 18.33 4.97 -9.92
N ARG A 258 19.29 4.55 -9.11
CA ARG A 258 20.23 5.40 -8.37
C ARG A 258 21.65 4.90 -8.61
N LEU A 259 22.03 4.79 -9.88
CA LEU A 259 23.35 4.29 -10.28
C LEU A 259 24.45 5.08 -9.58
N ALA A 260 25.13 4.42 -8.63
CA ALA A 260 26.44 4.86 -8.19
C ALA A 260 27.37 4.64 -9.39
N ARG A 261 27.83 5.73 -10.04
CA ARG A 261 28.71 5.66 -11.22
C ARG A 261 29.84 4.68 -10.95
N LEU A 262 29.74 3.51 -11.56
CA LEU A 262 30.87 2.63 -11.72
C LEU A 262 31.69 3.24 -12.85
N ASP A 263 32.93 3.62 -12.59
CA ASP A 263 33.89 4.03 -13.63
C ASP A 263 34.29 2.78 -14.44
N LEU A 264 33.31 2.18 -15.13
CA LEU A 264 33.46 0.98 -15.96
C LEU A 264 33.06 1.31 -17.40
N PRO A 265 33.92 1.01 -18.39
CA PRO A 265 33.53 1.00 -19.80
C PRO A 265 32.32 0.07 -20.04
N ASP A 266 31.40 0.42 -20.94
CA ASP A 266 30.20 -0.39 -21.23
C ASP A 266 30.52 -1.83 -21.68
N ALA A 267 31.71 -2.07 -22.23
CA ALA A 267 32.20 -3.40 -22.59
C ALA A 267 32.64 -4.26 -21.39
N GLU A 268 32.92 -3.62 -20.25
CA GLU A 268 33.36 -4.26 -18.99
C GLU A 268 32.23 -4.31 -17.95
N LYS A 269 31.08 -3.65 -18.21
CA LYS A 269 29.88 -3.86 -17.42
C LYS A 269 29.49 -5.34 -17.46
N PRO A 270 29.13 -5.96 -16.33
CA PRO A 270 28.85 -7.38 -16.28
C PRO A 270 27.67 -7.74 -17.18
N ARG A 271 27.94 -8.46 -18.27
CA ARG A 271 26.92 -9.31 -18.88
C ARG A 271 26.71 -10.49 -17.94
N VAL A 272 25.63 -10.46 -17.19
CA VAL A 272 25.24 -11.57 -16.32
C VAL A 272 24.78 -12.70 -17.25
N ASP A 273 25.65 -13.66 -17.57
CA ASP A 273 25.33 -14.86 -18.38
C ASP A 273 24.42 -15.82 -17.59
N ALA A 274 23.60 -16.66 -18.25
CA ALA A 274 22.61 -17.57 -17.63
C ALA A 274 23.16 -18.43 -16.47
N GLU A 275 24.46 -18.70 -16.46
CA GLU A 275 25.15 -19.51 -15.45
C GLU A 275 25.47 -18.76 -14.13
N PHE A 276 25.27 -17.43 -14.05
CA PHE A 276 25.58 -16.62 -12.86
C PHE A 276 24.52 -16.68 -11.73
N GLU A 277 23.33 -17.23 -11.98
CA GLU A 277 22.19 -17.19 -11.04
C GLU A 277 22.27 -18.25 -9.93
N GLU A 278 22.95 -19.36 -10.19
CA GLU A 278 22.91 -20.56 -9.34
C GLU A 278 23.94 -20.58 -8.21
N VAL A 279 24.82 -19.58 -8.10
CA VAL A 279 25.83 -19.55 -7.01
C VAL A 279 25.21 -19.06 -5.69
N THR A 280 24.29 -19.86 -5.17
CA THR A 280 23.79 -19.79 -3.80
C THR A 280 24.64 -20.70 -2.90
N GLU A 281 24.72 -20.38 -1.61
CA GLU A 281 25.48 -21.20 -0.65
C GLU A 281 24.79 -22.56 -0.48
N GLY A 282 25.14 -23.54 -1.32
CA GLY A 282 24.56 -24.88 -1.29
C GLY A 282 24.93 -25.83 -2.43
N GLU A 283 25.38 -25.34 -3.58
CA GLU A 283 25.59 -26.19 -4.76
C GLU A 283 27.06 -26.63 -4.99
N GLU A 284 27.21 -27.78 -5.65
CA GLU A 284 28.41 -28.59 -5.78
C GLU A 284 29.63 -27.91 -6.43
N ILE A 285 30.78 -28.57 -6.26
CA ILE A 285 32.13 -27.98 -6.28
C ILE A 285 32.69 -27.78 -7.70
N SER A 286 32.13 -28.41 -8.75
CA SER A 286 32.81 -28.57 -10.04
C SER A 286 32.61 -27.42 -11.05
N LEU A 287 31.51 -26.65 -11.00
CA LEU A 287 31.28 -25.48 -11.88
C LEU A 287 31.94 -24.18 -11.36
N LYS A 288 32.53 -24.22 -10.15
CA LYS A 288 32.89 -23.03 -9.35
C LYS A 288 34.06 -22.21 -9.89
N GLU A 289 35.03 -22.79 -10.60
CA GLU A 289 36.33 -22.11 -10.77
C GLU A 289 36.31 -20.95 -11.79
N LYS A 290 35.58 -21.08 -12.91
CA LYS A 290 35.49 -20.00 -13.92
C LYS A 290 34.52 -18.89 -13.53
N ILE A 291 33.41 -19.22 -12.86
CA ILE A 291 32.42 -18.24 -12.40
C ILE A 291 32.97 -17.44 -11.20
N LYS A 292 33.78 -18.08 -10.33
CA LYS A 292 34.43 -17.41 -9.19
C LYS A 292 35.31 -16.23 -9.59
N SER A 293 36.09 -16.32 -10.68
CA SER A 293 37.02 -15.23 -11.02
C SER A 293 36.31 -13.96 -11.49
N LYS A 294 35.30 -14.10 -12.36
CA LYS A 294 34.46 -12.98 -12.80
C LYS A 294 33.64 -12.40 -11.64
N TRP A 295 33.09 -13.27 -10.78
CA TRP A 295 32.34 -12.84 -9.60
C TRP A 295 33.21 -12.08 -8.60
N ALA A 296 34.43 -12.56 -8.34
CA ALA A 296 35.39 -11.89 -7.45
C ALA A 296 35.84 -10.53 -7.99
N ALA A 297 36.04 -10.40 -9.31
CA ALA A 297 36.38 -9.11 -9.93
C ALA A 297 35.25 -8.09 -9.77
N LEU A 298 34.00 -8.52 -10.01
CA LEU A 298 32.83 -7.66 -9.81
C LEU A 298 32.61 -7.31 -8.33
N GLU A 299 32.78 -8.28 -7.43
CA GLU A 299 32.67 -8.05 -5.98
C GLU A 299 33.70 -7.02 -5.50
N ALA A 300 34.95 -7.11 -5.96
CA ALA A 300 36.01 -6.17 -5.61
C ALA A 300 35.67 -4.74 -6.05
N LEU A 301 35.01 -4.59 -7.20
CA LEU A 301 34.61 -3.31 -7.76
C LEU A 301 33.38 -2.71 -7.05
N VAL A 302 32.35 -3.52 -6.84
CA VAL A 302 31.11 -3.12 -6.14
C VAL A 302 31.40 -2.78 -4.67
N GLY A 303 32.29 -3.54 -4.04
CA GLY A 303 32.69 -3.37 -2.64
C GLY A 303 33.91 -2.47 -2.42
N THR A 304 34.16 -1.50 -3.32
CA THR A 304 35.19 -0.47 -3.06
C THR A 304 34.71 0.51 -1.99
N GLU A 305 35.58 0.87 -1.04
CA GLU A 305 35.27 1.77 0.08
C GLU A 305 34.67 3.11 -0.38
N LYS A 306 35.23 3.70 -1.45
CA LYS A 306 34.72 4.93 -2.06
C LYS A 306 33.28 4.77 -2.58
N ARG A 307 32.93 3.62 -3.15
CA ARG A 307 31.56 3.38 -3.64
C ARG A 307 30.62 3.10 -2.48
N LEU A 308 31.01 2.26 -1.53
CA LEU A 308 30.18 1.92 -0.37
C LEU A 308 29.85 3.16 0.48
N SER A 309 30.80 4.07 0.66
CA SER A 309 30.54 5.35 1.35
C SER A 309 29.53 6.23 0.60
N LEU A 310 29.60 6.31 -0.73
CA LEU A 310 28.62 7.03 -1.56
C LEU A 310 27.22 6.40 -1.48
N VAL A 311 27.15 5.07 -1.60
CA VAL A 311 25.88 4.32 -1.49
C VAL A 311 25.30 4.46 -0.09
N ALA A 312 26.10 4.37 0.96
CA ALA A 312 25.67 4.53 2.35
C ALA A 312 25.10 5.93 2.60
N ALA A 313 25.78 6.98 2.13
CA ALA A 313 25.31 8.36 2.28
C ALA A 313 23.96 8.59 1.59
N ASP A 314 23.84 8.14 0.34
CA ASP A 314 22.62 8.24 -0.43
C ASP A 314 21.46 7.43 0.18
N LEU A 315 21.75 6.22 0.68
CA LEU A 315 20.76 5.35 1.31
C LEU A 315 20.22 5.96 2.60
N VAL A 316 21.10 6.49 3.47
CA VAL A 316 20.70 7.17 4.72
C VAL A 316 19.79 8.34 4.39
N GLU A 317 20.23 9.21 3.49
CA GLU A 317 19.46 10.38 3.08
C GLU A 317 18.10 9.96 2.51
N HIS A 318 18.04 8.98 1.62
CA HIS A 318 16.79 8.54 1.03
C HIS A 318 15.85 7.84 2.01
N PHE A 319 16.38 6.98 2.88
CA PHE A 319 15.57 6.24 3.84
C PHE A 319 14.92 7.17 4.87
N GLU A 320 15.69 8.12 5.43
CA GLU A 320 15.16 9.09 6.40
C GLU A 320 14.04 9.93 5.78
N ARG A 321 14.29 10.50 4.59
CA ARG A 321 13.30 11.30 3.85
C ARG A 321 12.02 10.55 3.56
N ARG A 322 12.14 9.27 3.18
CA ARG A 322 10.97 8.43 2.91
C ARG A 322 10.21 8.11 4.18
N THR A 323 10.92 7.86 5.28
CA THR A 323 10.30 7.52 6.58
C THR A 323 9.56 8.71 7.18
N ASP A 324 10.00 9.96 6.91
CA ASP A 324 9.29 11.17 7.30
C ASP A 324 7.90 11.29 6.64
N ALA A 325 7.74 10.76 5.42
CA ALA A 325 6.50 10.83 4.65
C ALA A 325 5.64 9.55 4.74
N LEU A 326 6.28 8.39 4.88
CA LEU A 326 5.64 7.08 4.91
C LEU A 326 6.38 6.19 5.90
N GLU A 327 5.70 5.82 6.99
CA GLU A 327 6.26 4.90 7.96
C GLU A 327 6.50 3.51 7.33
N GLY A 328 7.70 2.95 7.52
CA GLY A 328 7.97 1.56 7.14
C GLY A 328 9.41 1.13 7.32
N LYS A 329 9.70 -0.05 6.77
CA LYS A 329 11.00 -0.73 6.88
C LYS A 329 11.70 -0.84 5.53
N ALA A 330 13.01 -1.06 5.59
CA ALA A 330 13.85 -1.26 4.41
C ALA A 330 14.70 -2.53 4.48
N MET A 331 14.95 -3.11 3.30
CA MET A 331 15.84 -4.25 3.10
C MET A 331 16.92 -3.87 2.09
N ILE A 332 18.17 -4.18 2.41
CA ILE A 332 19.33 -3.92 1.56
C ILE A 332 19.89 -5.26 1.11
N VAL A 333 19.97 -5.47 -0.20
CA VAL A 333 20.42 -6.72 -0.81
C VAL A 333 21.82 -6.52 -1.36
N CYS A 334 22.82 -7.05 -0.66
CA CYS A 334 24.23 -6.91 -1.01
C CYS A 334 24.74 -8.12 -1.80
N MET A 335 25.71 -7.88 -2.68
CA MET A 335 26.33 -8.92 -3.51
C MET A 335 27.08 -10.01 -2.71
N SER A 336 27.77 -9.63 -1.62
CA SER A 336 28.57 -10.55 -0.80
C SER A 336 28.41 -10.28 0.70
N ARG A 337 28.78 -11.28 1.52
CA ARG A 337 28.80 -11.18 2.99
C ARG A 337 29.78 -10.08 3.45
N ARG A 338 30.91 -9.93 2.77
CA ARG A 338 31.89 -8.85 3.00
C ARG A 338 31.24 -7.48 2.81
N ILE A 339 30.62 -7.24 1.65
CA ILE A 339 29.96 -5.96 1.34
C ILE A 339 28.84 -5.66 2.34
N ALA A 340 28.08 -6.69 2.76
CA ALA A 340 27.03 -6.51 3.76
C ALA A 340 27.57 -5.99 5.11
N VAL A 341 28.71 -6.51 5.57
CA VAL A 341 29.35 -6.08 6.82
C VAL A 341 30.02 -4.71 6.66
N GLU A 342 30.74 -4.46 5.56
CA GLU A 342 31.37 -3.17 5.30
C GLU A 342 30.33 -2.04 5.15
N LEU A 343 29.23 -2.30 4.44
CA LEU A 343 28.13 -1.33 4.32
C LEU A 343 27.45 -1.07 5.68
N TYR A 344 27.30 -2.10 6.51
CA TYR A 344 26.82 -1.92 7.88
C TYR A 344 27.71 -0.98 8.68
N GLU A 345 29.04 -1.15 8.59
CA GLU A 345 30.00 -0.29 9.28
C GLU A 345 29.94 1.17 8.78
N GLU A 346 29.80 1.39 7.47
CA GLU A 346 29.62 2.73 6.89
C GLU A 346 28.30 3.38 7.34
N LEU A 347 27.20 2.64 7.35
CA LEU A 347 25.91 3.14 7.82
C LEU A 347 25.95 3.48 9.31
N VAL A 348 26.58 2.65 10.14
CA VAL A 348 26.78 2.94 11.58
C VAL A 348 27.68 4.15 11.78
N ARG A 349 28.69 4.37 10.92
CA ARG A 349 29.54 5.56 10.98
C ARG A 349 28.73 6.84 10.71
N LEU A 350 27.83 6.80 9.72
CA LEU A 350 26.95 7.94 9.39
C LEU A 350 25.82 8.14 10.40
N ARG A 351 25.30 7.06 10.99
CA ARG A 351 24.22 7.04 11.98
C ARG A 351 24.54 6.09 13.14
N PRO A 352 25.35 6.54 14.12
CA PRO A 352 25.72 5.70 15.26
C PRO A 352 24.52 5.21 16.08
N SER A 353 23.44 5.97 16.11
CA SER A 353 22.19 5.62 16.82
C SER A 353 21.44 4.43 16.20
N TRP A 354 21.73 4.06 14.95
CA TRP A 354 21.10 2.89 14.33
C TRP A 354 21.71 1.58 14.81
N HIS A 355 22.91 1.64 15.39
CA HIS A 355 23.57 0.49 15.99
C HIS A 355 22.88 0.08 17.30
N GLY A 356 22.88 -1.22 17.57
CA GLY A 356 22.54 -1.77 18.89
C GLY A 356 23.50 -2.90 19.23
N ALA A 357 24.00 -2.91 20.46
CA ALA A 357 25.02 -3.86 20.93
C ALA A 357 24.50 -5.31 20.97
N THR A 358 23.19 -5.48 21.15
CA THR A 358 22.54 -6.79 21.23
C THR A 358 21.55 -7.01 20.09
N ASP A 359 21.10 -8.25 19.91
CA ASP A 359 20.04 -8.59 18.92
C ASP A 359 18.66 -8.07 19.31
N ALA A 360 18.47 -7.55 20.52
CA ALA A 360 17.21 -6.97 20.99
C ALA A 360 17.12 -5.45 20.73
N GLU A 361 18.23 -4.83 20.34
CA GLU A 361 18.36 -3.37 20.23
C GLU A 361 18.79 -2.93 18.84
N GLY A 362 18.61 -1.65 18.52
CA GLY A 362 19.12 -1.01 17.31
C GLY A 362 18.20 -1.13 16.11
N ALA A 363 18.34 -0.16 15.20
CA ALA A 363 17.53 -0.02 14.00
C ALA A 363 18.09 -0.74 12.77
N LEU A 364 19.38 -1.08 12.78
CA LEU A 364 20.09 -1.70 11.67
C LEU A 364 20.69 -3.05 12.08
N LYS A 365 20.49 -4.10 11.28
CA LYS A 365 21.14 -5.41 11.47
C LYS A 365 21.50 -6.06 10.14
N VAL A 366 22.62 -6.78 10.13
CA VAL A 366 22.96 -7.75 9.07
C VAL A 366 22.39 -9.11 9.43
N VAL A 367 21.70 -9.76 8.49
CA VAL A 367 21.24 -11.14 8.58
C VAL A 367 21.92 -11.95 7.46
N MET A 368 22.82 -12.82 7.87
CA MET A 368 23.58 -13.68 6.96
C MET A 368 23.90 -15.03 7.60
N THR A 369 24.25 -15.97 6.75
CA THR A 369 24.86 -17.26 7.10
C THR A 369 26.32 -17.07 7.50
N GLY A 370 26.86 -18.03 8.25
CA GLY A 370 28.27 -18.03 8.60
C GLY A 370 28.68 -19.21 9.48
N SER A 371 29.96 -19.22 9.81
CA SER A 371 30.72 -20.29 10.42
C SER A 371 31.76 -19.72 11.39
N ALA A 372 32.28 -20.58 12.27
CA ALA A 372 33.35 -20.17 13.19
C ALA A 372 34.67 -19.81 12.48
N SER A 373 34.85 -20.20 11.22
CA SER A 373 36.02 -19.86 10.41
C SER A 373 35.93 -18.49 9.71
N ASP A 374 34.78 -17.82 9.76
CA ASP A 374 34.61 -16.51 9.14
C ASP A 374 35.38 -15.41 9.88
N PRO A 375 35.77 -14.31 9.21
CA PRO A 375 36.52 -13.20 9.80
C PRO A 375 35.91 -12.66 11.10
N LEU A 376 36.77 -12.19 12.02
CA LEU A 376 36.34 -11.68 13.32
C LEU A 376 35.26 -10.58 13.24
N PRO A 377 35.31 -9.60 12.32
CA PRO A 377 34.27 -8.58 12.19
C PRO A 377 32.89 -9.14 11.79
N TRP A 378 32.82 -10.36 11.25
CA TRP A 378 31.56 -10.97 10.81
C TRP A 378 30.85 -11.69 11.94
N GLN A 379 31.59 -12.15 12.95
CA GLN A 379 31.08 -12.95 14.06
C GLN A 379 29.87 -12.33 14.80
N PRO A 380 29.78 -11.01 15.03
CA PRO A 380 28.59 -10.38 15.62
C PRO A 380 27.30 -10.56 14.80
N HIS A 381 27.42 -10.84 13.51
CA HIS A 381 26.29 -10.99 12.59
C HIS A 381 25.89 -12.46 12.36
N ILE A 382 26.74 -13.41 12.77
CA ILE A 382 26.50 -14.85 12.62
C ILE A 382 25.72 -15.35 13.83
N ARG A 383 24.59 -16.03 13.58
CA ARG A 383 23.61 -16.36 14.62
C ARG A 383 23.05 -17.77 14.47
N SER A 384 22.66 -18.37 15.59
CA SER A 384 21.90 -19.62 15.61
C SER A 384 20.52 -19.47 14.94
N LYS A 385 19.86 -20.58 14.59
CA LYS A 385 18.50 -20.59 14.04
C LYS A 385 17.52 -19.81 14.94
N SER A 386 17.50 -20.11 16.24
CA SER A 386 16.63 -19.45 17.22
C SER A 386 16.84 -17.93 17.32
N ARG A 387 18.09 -17.46 17.27
CA ARG A 387 18.39 -16.01 17.28
C ARG A 387 17.98 -15.32 15.98
N ARG A 388 18.11 -15.99 14.83
CA ARG A 388 17.63 -15.47 13.54
C ARG A 388 16.11 -15.38 13.48
N GLU A 389 15.39 -16.36 14.04
CA GLU A 389 13.93 -16.32 14.19
C GLU A 389 13.48 -15.18 15.10
N ALA A 390 14.19 -14.91 16.19
CA ALA A 390 13.90 -13.75 17.05
C ALA A 390 14.07 -12.42 16.30
N LEU A 391 15.12 -12.26 15.49
CA LEU A 391 15.28 -11.08 14.62
C LEU A 391 14.20 -10.98 13.54
N ALA A 392 13.80 -12.10 12.94
CA ALA A 392 12.69 -12.14 11.99
C ALA A 392 11.38 -11.64 12.63
N ARG A 393 11.08 -12.06 13.88
CA ARG A 393 9.91 -11.57 14.63
C ARG A 393 9.99 -10.06 14.86
N ARG A 394 11.11 -9.55 15.34
CA ARG A 394 11.35 -8.11 15.53
C ARG A 394 11.17 -7.32 14.22
N PHE A 395 11.70 -7.84 13.11
CA PHE A 395 11.60 -7.14 11.84
C PHE A 395 10.16 -7.13 11.30
N ARG A 396 9.37 -8.19 11.53
CA ARG A 396 7.95 -8.23 11.14
C ARG A 396 7.08 -7.25 11.91
N ASP A 397 7.38 -7.04 13.19
CA ASP A 397 6.66 -6.10 14.04
C ASP A 397 6.83 -4.67 13.49
N PRO A 398 5.77 -4.01 13.00
CA PRO A 398 5.87 -2.67 12.44
C PRO A 398 6.37 -1.63 13.45
N ASP A 399 6.09 -1.83 14.74
CA ASP A 399 6.36 -0.85 15.79
C ASP A 399 7.73 -1.07 16.48
N ASP A 400 8.44 -2.16 16.14
CA ASP A 400 9.81 -2.41 16.63
C ASP A 400 10.82 -1.44 15.99
N GLN A 401 11.78 -0.99 16.81
CA GLN A 401 12.90 -0.13 16.41
C GLN A 401 13.76 -0.67 15.26
N PHE A 402 13.74 -1.98 14.97
CA PHE A 402 14.50 -2.63 13.91
C PHE A 402 13.88 -2.34 12.54
N ARG A 403 14.39 -1.32 11.84
CA ARG A 403 13.80 -0.75 10.62
C ARG A 403 14.56 -1.09 9.33
N ILE A 404 15.85 -1.41 9.40
CA ILE A 404 16.68 -1.67 8.21
C ILE A 404 17.42 -2.99 8.37
N VAL A 405 17.21 -3.92 7.45
CA VAL A 405 17.98 -5.17 7.39
C VAL A 405 18.91 -5.21 6.18
N ILE A 406 20.14 -5.67 6.37
CA ILE A 406 21.08 -5.98 5.29
C ILE A 406 21.15 -7.50 5.13
N VAL A 407 20.97 -7.99 3.91
CA VAL A 407 20.99 -9.40 3.55
C VAL A 407 21.84 -9.65 2.30
N ARG A 408 22.31 -10.88 2.11
CA ARG A 408 22.89 -11.34 0.84
C ARG A 408 21.94 -12.26 0.07
N ASP A 409 21.53 -13.37 0.68
CA ASP A 409 20.49 -14.28 0.14
C ASP A 409 19.36 -14.54 1.12
N MET A 410 19.61 -14.39 2.43
CA MET A 410 18.60 -14.63 3.44
C MET A 410 17.41 -13.67 3.25
N TRP A 411 16.20 -14.17 3.49
CA TRP A 411 14.95 -13.40 3.43
C TRP A 411 14.56 -12.86 2.04
N LEU A 412 15.28 -13.21 0.97
CA LEU A 412 14.84 -12.94 -0.40
C LEU A 412 13.71 -13.89 -0.84
N THR A 413 13.66 -15.07 -0.24
CA THR A 413 12.62 -16.08 -0.43
C THR A 413 11.90 -16.36 0.89
N GLY A 414 10.58 -16.62 0.81
CA GLY A 414 9.76 -17.00 1.95
C GLY A 414 9.43 -15.86 2.93
N PHE A 415 10.40 -15.03 3.31
CA PHE A 415 10.19 -13.99 4.31
C PHE A 415 9.07 -13.00 3.94
N ASP A 416 8.25 -12.65 4.92
CA ASP A 416 7.11 -11.76 4.77
C ASP A 416 7.12 -10.73 5.89
N ALA A 417 7.06 -9.46 5.51
CA ALA A 417 7.01 -8.30 6.40
C ALA A 417 6.19 -7.19 5.71
N PRO A 418 4.88 -7.07 5.98
CA PRO A 418 4.01 -6.14 5.28
C PRO A 418 4.47 -4.67 5.31
N SER A 419 5.07 -4.26 6.43
CA SER A 419 5.64 -2.91 6.64
C SER A 419 6.91 -2.62 5.84
N LEU A 420 7.49 -3.61 5.15
CA LEU A 420 8.64 -3.41 4.26
C LEU A 420 8.20 -2.61 3.02
N HIS A 421 8.62 -1.35 2.92
CA HIS A 421 8.21 -0.46 1.82
C HIS A 421 9.31 -0.22 0.79
N THR A 422 10.58 -0.52 1.11
CA THR A 422 11.72 -0.23 0.24
C THR A 422 12.71 -1.38 0.23
N MET A 423 13.18 -1.72 -0.96
CA MET A 423 14.30 -2.63 -1.20
C MET A 423 15.41 -1.87 -1.92
N TYR A 424 16.60 -1.84 -1.34
CA TYR A 424 17.81 -1.33 -1.97
C TYR A 424 18.59 -2.50 -2.57
N LEU A 425 18.77 -2.50 -3.89
CA LEU A 425 19.49 -3.54 -4.62
C LEU A 425 20.93 -3.07 -4.90
N ASP A 426 21.89 -3.75 -4.27
CA ASP A 426 23.31 -3.66 -4.55
C ASP A 426 23.89 -5.06 -4.87
N LYS A 427 23.11 -5.83 -5.64
CA LYS A 427 23.43 -7.18 -6.09
C LYS A 427 22.95 -7.38 -7.53
N PRO A 428 23.77 -7.94 -8.44
CA PRO A 428 23.30 -8.35 -9.75
C PRO A 428 22.25 -9.46 -9.60
N MET A 429 21.06 -9.24 -10.16
CA MET A 429 19.93 -10.17 -10.10
C MET A 429 19.17 -10.16 -11.43
N ARG A 430 18.51 -11.26 -11.77
CA ARG A 430 17.66 -11.39 -12.96
C ARG A 430 16.58 -12.44 -12.75
N GLY A 431 15.78 -12.70 -13.78
CA GLY A 431 14.89 -13.84 -13.87
C GLY A 431 13.97 -13.97 -12.66
N HIS A 432 13.71 -15.21 -12.26
CA HIS A 432 12.90 -15.51 -11.08
C HIS A 432 13.52 -14.97 -9.80
N GLY A 433 14.84 -15.08 -9.61
CA GLY A 433 15.50 -14.61 -8.39
C GLY A 433 15.26 -13.12 -8.11
N LEU A 434 15.29 -12.29 -9.15
CA LEU A 434 14.96 -10.85 -9.08
C LEU A 434 13.48 -10.65 -8.72
N MET A 435 12.57 -11.34 -9.41
CA MET A 435 11.13 -11.22 -9.15
C MET A 435 10.76 -11.63 -7.72
N GLN A 436 11.40 -12.67 -7.19
CA GLN A 436 11.17 -13.15 -5.82
C GLN A 436 11.63 -12.15 -4.76
N ALA A 437 12.75 -11.46 -5.03
CA ALA A 437 13.25 -10.42 -4.14
C ALA A 437 12.36 -9.18 -4.17
N ILE A 438 12.05 -8.62 -5.35
CA ILE A 438 11.25 -7.39 -5.42
C ILE A 438 9.81 -7.59 -4.93
N ALA A 439 9.26 -8.80 -5.03
CA ALA A 439 7.94 -9.10 -4.49
C ALA A 439 7.89 -8.96 -2.95
N ARG A 440 9.01 -8.89 -2.23
CA ARG A 440 9.00 -8.65 -0.77
C ARG A 440 8.40 -7.28 -0.42
N VAL A 441 8.47 -6.29 -1.31
CA VAL A 441 7.91 -4.95 -1.07
C VAL A 441 6.46 -4.78 -1.54
N ASN A 442 5.83 -5.81 -2.14
CA ASN A 442 4.49 -5.68 -2.75
C ASN A 442 3.32 -6.00 -1.81
N ARG A 443 3.58 -6.21 -0.52
CA ARG A 443 2.54 -6.53 0.47
C ARG A 443 1.69 -5.30 0.81
N VAL A 444 0.38 -5.52 0.90
CA VAL A 444 -0.60 -4.53 1.36
C VAL A 444 -0.39 -4.28 2.85
N PHE A 445 -0.28 -3.00 3.23
CA PHE A 445 -0.08 -2.61 4.62
C PHE A 445 -0.51 -1.16 4.85
N ARG A 446 -1.52 -0.94 5.71
CA ARG A 446 -2.06 0.40 6.01
C ARG A 446 -2.28 1.21 4.70
N ASP A 447 -1.87 2.46 4.65
CA ASP A 447 -1.99 3.35 3.49
C ASP A 447 -0.79 3.26 2.52
N LYS A 448 0.00 2.18 2.57
CA LYS A 448 1.17 2.01 1.71
C LYS A 448 0.74 2.02 0.22
N PRO A 449 1.19 3.02 -0.58
CA PRO A 449 0.75 3.17 -1.96
C PRO A 449 1.45 2.20 -2.93
N GLY A 450 2.53 1.55 -2.48
CA GLY A 450 3.36 0.65 -3.27
C GLY A 450 4.68 0.33 -2.61
N GLY A 451 5.33 -0.72 -3.11
CA GLY A 451 6.73 -1.04 -2.80
C GLY A 451 7.68 -0.24 -3.69
N LEU A 452 8.85 0.12 -3.16
CA LEU A 452 9.89 0.81 -3.92
C LEU A 452 11.15 -0.06 -4.02
N VAL A 453 11.65 -0.26 -5.23
CA VAL A 453 12.94 -0.89 -5.51
C VAL A 453 13.91 0.19 -5.96
N VAL A 454 14.95 0.42 -5.16
CA VAL A 454 16.04 1.36 -5.46
C VAL A 454 17.24 0.56 -5.94
N ASP A 455 17.78 0.89 -7.10
CA ASP A 455 18.82 0.11 -7.74
C ASP A 455 20.14 0.88 -7.90
N TYR A 456 21.20 0.36 -7.27
CA TYR A 456 22.55 0.92 -7.28
C TYR A 456 23.49 0.28 -8.32
N LEU A 457 23.07 -0.77 -9.03
CA LEU A 457 23.90 -1.51 -9.98
C LEU A 457 23.39 -1.48 -11.43
N GLY A 458 22.09 -1.29 -11.66
CA GLY A 458 21.49 -1.24 -12.99
C GLY A 458 20.93 -2.59 -13.44
N VAL A 459 19.98 -3.12 -12.68
CA VAL A 459 19.16 -4.30 -13.01
C VAL A 459 17.92 -3.99 -13.86
N ALA A 460 17.78 -2.75 -14.37
CA ALA A 460 16.60 -2.30 -15.12
C ALA A 460 16.28 -3.19 -16.33
N ASP A 461 17.29 -3.55 -17.12
CA ASP A 461 17.11 -4.41 -18.29
C ASP A 461 16.66 -5.83 -17.90
N GLN A 462 17.23 -6.37 -16.83
CA GLN A 462 16.88 -7.67 -16.28
C GLN A 462 15.46 -7.67 -15.72
N LEU A 463 15.06 -6.58 -15.05
CA LEU A 463 13.71 -6.37 -14.56
C LEU A 463 12.70 -6.32 -15.71
N ARG A 464 13.00 -5.53 -16.75
CA ARG A 464 12.14 -5.42 -17.95
C ARG A 464 11.95 -6.78 -18.62
N ARG A 465 13.02 -7.56 -18.78
CA ARG A 465 12.95 -8.91 -19.35
C ARG A 465 12.08 -9.83 -18.48
N ALA A 466 12.33 -9.88 -17.17
CA ALA A 466 11.54 -10.69 -16.25
C ALA A 466 10.05 -10.30 -16.26
N LEU A 467 9.71 -9.02 -16.37
CA LEU A 467 8.32 -8.56 -16.51
C LEU A 467 7.70 -8.95 -17.86
N THR A 468 8.49 -9.02 -18.93
CA THR A 468 8.02 -9.45 -20.25
C THR A 468 7.62 -10.93 -20.22
N ASP A 469 8.41 -11.79 -19.59
CA ASP A 469 8.11 -13.22 -19.44
C ASP A 469 6.78 -13.45 -18.69
N TYR A 470 6.46 -12.59 -17.72
CA TYR A 470 5.16 -12.59 -17.01
C TYR A 470 3.99 -12.26 -17.93
N THR A 471 4.17 -11.35 -18.88
CA THR A 471 3.09 -10.99 -19.81
C THR A 471 2.90 -12.01 -20.93
N GLU A 472 3.97 -12.66 -21.38
CA GLU A 472 3.91 -13.62 -22.50
C GLU A 472 3.43 -15.03 -22.08
N ALA A 473 3.66 -15.44 -20.82
CA ALA A 473 3.32 -16.77 -20.30
C ALA A 473 1.82 -17.00 -19.98
N GLY A 474 0.91 -16.15 -20.46
CA GLY A 474 -0.53 -16.33 -20.31
C GLY A 474 -1.21 -15.48 -19.24
N GLY A 475 -0.55 -14.43 -18.73
CA GLY A 475 -1.23 -13.39 -17.95
C GLY A 475 -2.32 -12.71 -18.80
N THR A 476 -3.50 -12.46 -18.22
CA THR A 476 -4.62 -11.82 -18.95
C THR A 476 -4.36 -10.36 -19.28
N GLY A 477 -3.18 -9.83 -18.95
CA GLY A 477 -2.70 -8.56 -19.44
C GLY A 477 -2.69 -8.57 -20.96
N LYS A 478 -3.76 -8.05 -21.57
CA LYS A 478 -3.71 -7.50 -22.94
C LYS A 478 -2.47 -6.63 -22.98
N THR A 479 -1.41 -7.14 -23.60
CA THR A 479 -0.16 -6.46 -23.95
C THR A 479 0.31 -5.50 -22.87
N ALA A 480 1.48 -5.77 -22.27
CA ALA A 480 2.40 -4.70 -21.89
C ALA A 480 2.16 -3.55 -22.87
N ILE A 481 1.61 -2.42 -22.39
CA ILE A 481 1.22 -1.32 -23.28
C ILE A 481 2.44 -1.15 -24.16
N ASP A 482 2.30 -1.40 -25.47
CA ASP A 482 3.42 -1.33 -26.39
C ASP A 482 4.17 -0.07 -25.99
N GLN A 483 5.46 -0.20 -25.68
CA GLN A 483 6.18 0.92 -25.10
C GLN A 483 6.03 2.15 -26.02
N GLU A 484 5.87 1.94 -27.34
CA GLU A 484 5.50 2.97 -28.30
C GLU A 484 4.07 3.54 -28.12
N GLN A 485 3.08 2.71 -27.79
CA GLN A 485 1.72 3.18 -27.41
C GLN A 485 1.71 3.90 -26.06
N ALA A 486 2.48 3.45 -25.07
CA ALA A 486 2.62 4.12 -23.78
C ALA A 486 3.29 5.49 -23.98
N VAL A 487 4.31 5.54 -24.83
CA VAL A 487 4.97 6.78 -25.28
C VAL A 487 4.00 7.66 -26.07
N ALA A 488 3.16 7.10 -26.94
CA ALA A 488 2.17 7.87 -27.69
C ALA A 488 1.13 8.52 -26.77
N VAL A 489 0.59 7.76 -25.81
CA VAL A 489 -0.33 8.29 -24.78
C VAL A 489 0.39 9.33 -23.92
N PHE A 490 1.65 9.07 -23.52
CA PHE A 490 2.46 10.04 -22.79
C PHE A 490 2.64 11.33 -23.59
N ARG A 491 2.98 11.26 -24.89
CA ARG A 491 3.14 12.42 -25.77
C ARG A 491 1.84 13.21 -25.91
N GLU A 492 0.71 12.54 -26.12
CA GLU A 492 -0.62 13.18 -26.15
C GLU A 492 -0.89 13.94 -24.84
N ARG A 493 -0.69 13.29 -23.68
CA ARG A 493 -0.91 13.94 -22.37
C ARG A 493 0.09 15.06 -22.11
N TYR A 494 1.34 14.90 -22.53
CA TYR A 494 2.38 15.89 -22.39
C TYR A 494 2.03 17.14 -23.22
N GLU A 495 1.58 16.99 -24.46
CA GLU A 495 1.13 18.11 -25.31
C GLU A 495 -0.04 18.87 -24.69
N VAL A 496 -1.04 18.16 -24.15
CA VAL A 496 -2.18 18.80 -23.46
C VAL A 496 -1.72 19.64 -22.27
N VAL A 497 -0.80 19.12 -21.45
CA VAL A 497 -0.26 19.87 -20.32
C VAL A 497 0.64 21.01 -20.81
N ALA A 498 1.52 20.78 -21.79
CA ALA A 498 2.40 21.80 -22.34
C ALA A 498 1.62 22.97 -22.96
N ALA A 499 0.45 22.70 -23.55
CA ALA A 499 -0.45 23.72 -24.08
C ALA A 499 -1.07 24.60 -22.99
N LEU A 500 -1.31 24.08 -21.77
CA LEU A 500 -1.76 24.88 -20.62
C LEU A 500 -0.71 25.88 -20.14
N PHE A 501 0.55 25.67 -20.51
CA PHE A 501 1.68 26.54 -20.17
C PHE A 501 2.28 27.21 -21.43
N HIS A 502 1.50 27.33 -22.51
CA HIS A 502 1.98 27.92 -23.76
C HIS A 502 2.28 29.42 -23.58
N GLY A 503 3.51 29.83 -23.88
CA GLY A 503 3.96 31.22 -23.70
C GLY A 503 4.44 31.55 -22.28
N PHE A 504 4.50 30.57 -21.38
CA PHE A 504 5.14 30.70 -20.07
C PHE A 504 6.58 30.18 -20.13
N ASP A 505 7.55 30.97 -19.66
CA ASP A 505 8.96 30.57 -19.58
C ASP A 505 9.22 29.70 -18.34
N ARG A 506 9.63 28.45 -18.60
CA ARG A 506 9.86 27.40 -17.58
C ARG A 506 11.35 27.16 -17.33
N SER A 507 12.24 27.84 -18.06
CA SER A 507 13.69 27.56 -18.06
C SER A 507 14.31 27.62 -16.66
N ASN A 508 13.87 28.58 -15.84
CA ASN A 508 14.31 28.76 -14.45
C ASN A 508 14.00 27.54 -13.55
N PHE A 509 13.02 26.70 -13.88
CA PHE A 509 12.77 25.47 -13.13
C PHE A 509 13.81 24.38 -13.41
N SER A 510 14.31 24.30 -14.65
CA SER A 510 15.27 23.29 -15.07
C SER A 510 16.71 23.67 -14.74
N THR A 511 17.07 24.95 -14.91
CA THR A 511 18.46 25.43 -14.79
C THR A 511 18.75 26.23 -13.52
N GLY A 512 17.71 26.67 -12.80
CA GLY A 512 17.84 27.50 -11.61
C GLY A 512 18.27 26.74 -10.35
N THR A 513 18.74 27.50 -9.37
CA THR A 513 18.95 27.09 -7.97
C THR A 513 17.62 26.64 -7.34
N PRO A 514 17.63 25.81 -6.27
CA PRO A 514 16.39 25.36 -5.63
C PRO A 514 15.41 26.50 -5.28
N THR A 515 15.91 27.64 -4.83
CA THR A 515 15.10 28.84 -4.56
C THR A 515 14.45 29.42 -5.82
N GLU A 516 15.20 29.50 -6.93
CA GLU A 516 14.68 29.98 -8.21
C GLU A 516 13.59 29.04 -8.76
N ARG A 517 13.73 27.73 -8.59
CA ARG A 517 12.74 26.74 -9.00
C ARG A 517 11.42 26.85 -8.23
N VAL A 518 11.48 27.21 -6.95
CA VAL A 518 10.29 27.46 -6.14
C VAL A 518 9.63 28.78 -6.54
N SER A 519 10.45 29.81 -6.81
CA SER A 519 9.98 31.15 -7.15
C SER A 519 9.21 31.25 -8.49
N VAL A 520 9.40 30.28 -9.40
CA VAL A 520 8.66 30.25 -10.67
C VAL A 520 7.24 29.68 -10.53
N LEU A 521 6.95 28.93 -9.46
CA LEU A 521 5.66 28.26 -9.26
C LEU A 521 4.46 29.23 -9.14
N PRO A 522 4.52 30.34 -8.37
CA PRO A 522 3.42 31.30 -8.32
C PRO A 522 3.07 31.90 -9.67
N ALA A 523 4.07 32.28 -10.47
CA ALA A 523 3.87 32.82 -11.81
C ALA A 523 3.29 31.78 -12.77
N ALA A 524 3.71 30.52 -12.63
CA ALA A 524 3.18 29.40 -13.42
C ALA A 524 1.71 29.12 -13.06
N LEU A 525 1.35 29.16 -11.77
CA LEU A 525 -0.03 29.04 -11.32
C LEU A 525 -0.90 30.17 -11.84
N GLU A 526 -0.43 31.42 -11.75
CA GLU A 526 -1.15 32.59 -12.29
C GLU A 526 -1.46 32.43 -13.78
N HIS A 527 -0.48 31.98 -14.56
CA HIS A 527 -0.65 31.72 -15.98
C HIS A 527 -1.74 30.67 -16.24
N VAL A 528 -1.71 29.54 -15.53
CA VAL A 528 -2.68 28.46 -15.72
C VAL A 528 -4.07 28.86 -15.25
N LEU A 529 -4.18 29.51 -14.10
CA LEU A 529 -5.44 29.94 -13.51
C LEU A 529 -6.14 31.04 -14.31
N ALA A 530 -5.41 31.75 -15.17
CA ALA A 530 -6.00 32.70 -16.10
C ALA A 530 -6.83 32.02 -17.19
N HIS A 531 -6.65 30.72 -17.48
CA HIS A 531 -7.46 29.99 -18.47
C HIS A 531 -8.85 29.61 -17.94
N GLU A 532 -9.81 29.46 -18.84
CA GLU A 532 -11.12 28.88 -18.52
C GLU A 532 -10.94 27.45 -17.99
N ASP A 533 -11.55 27.17 -16.83
CA ASP A 533 -11.40 25.94 -16.04
C ASP A 533 -9.95 25.54 -15.74
N GLY A 534 -9.02 26.50 -15.72
CA GLY A 534 -7.58 26.27 -15.63
C GLY A 534 -7.18 25.37 -14.44
N ARG A 535 -7.83 25.55 -13.28
CA ARG A 535 -7.62 24.73 -12.09
C ARG A 535 -7.96 23.25 -12.33
N GLU A 536 -9.16 22.98 -12.83
CA GLU A 536 -9.68 21.62 -13.04
C GLU A 536 -8.89 20.92 -14.15
N ARG A 537 -8.59 21.66 -15.22
CA ARG A 537 -7.76 21.19 -16.33
C ARG A 537 -6.34 20.85 -15.88
N LEU A 538 -5.72 21.65 -15.02
CA LEU A 538 -4.40 21.37 -14.46
C LEU A 538 -4.41 20.08 -13.63
N LEU A 539 -5.38 19.95 -12.71
CA LEU A 539 -5.50 18.77 -11.84
C LEU A 539 -5.71 17.48 -12.64
N ALA A 540 -6.63 17.51 -13.62
CA ALA A 540 -6.95 16.35 -14.45
C ALA A 540 -5.80 16.00 -15.40
N SER A 541 -5.27 16.98 -16.14
CA SER A 541 -4.28 16.75 -17.19
C SER A 541 -2.94 16.32 -16.63
N VAL A 542 -2.46 16.96 -15.55
CA VAL A 542 -1.20 16.56 -14.89
C VAL A 542 -1.37 15.22 -14.18
N GLY A 543 -2.54 14.92 -13.63
CA GLY A 543 -2.84 13.59 -13.07
C GLY A 543 -2.77 12.47 -14.12
N ALA A 544 -3.33 12.71 -15.31
CA ALA A 544 -3.23 11.79 -16.44
C ALA A 544 -1.79 11.66 -16.96
N LEU A 545 -1.06 12.77 -17.07
CA LEU A 545 0.34 12.79 -17.49
C LEU A 545 1.25 12.02 -16.52
N SER A 546 1.09 12.19 -15.21
CA SER A 546 1.87 11.44 -14.21
C SER A 546 1.67 9.93 -14.35
N LYS A 547 0.44 9.47 -14.60
CA LYS A 547 0.13 8.06 -14.85
C LYS A 547 0.77 7.56 -16.14
N ALA A 548 0.64 8.33 -17.23
CA ALA A 548 1.24 7.98 -18.52
C ALA A 548 2.77 7.94 -18.46
N PHE A 549 3.40 8.87 -17.74
CA PHE A 549 4.85 8.90 -17.52
C PHE A 549 5.33 7.64 -16.78
N ALA A 550 4.65 7.24 -15.70
CA ALA A 550 4.97 6.02 -14.96
C ALA A 550 4.85 4.74 -15.82
N LEU A 551 3.95 4.72 -16.80
CA LEU A 551 3.75 3.60 -17.72
C LEU A 551 4.75 3.59 -18.90
N ALA A 552 5.33 4.74 -19.25
CA ALA A 552 6.19 4.89 -20.43
C ALA A 552 7.71 4.88 -20.11
N VAL A 553 8.09 5.06 -18.85
CA VAL A 553 9.47 4.82 -18.37
C VAL A 553 9.81 3.33 -18.52
N PRO A 554 11.01 2.96 -19.02
CA PRO A 554 12.22 3.77 -19.14
C PRO A 554 12.53 4.34 -20.54
N HIS A 555 11.55 4.62 -21.41
CA HIS A 555 11.83 5.08 -22.77
C HIS A 555 12.66 6.39 -22.79
N GLU A 556 13.69 6.47 -23.64
CA GLU A 556 14.65 7.59 -23.65
C GLU A 556 13.95 8.94 -23.91
N ASP A 557 13.03 9.01 -24.88
CA ASP A 557 12.25 10.24 -25.16
C ASP A 557 11.39 10.70 -23.97
N VAL A 558 10.93 9.75 -23.14
CA VAL A 558 10.11 10.04 -21.95
C VAL A 558 11.01 10.55 -20.83
N LEU A 559 12.19 9.93 -20.66
CA LEU A 559 13.20 10.36 -19.71
C LEU A 559 13.75 11.76 -20.04
N ALA A 560 13.87 12.12 -21.32
CA ALA A 560 14.27 13.46 -21.75
C ALA A 560 13.29 14.55 -21.28
N LEU A 561 12.01 14.21 -21.11
CA LEU A 561 10.95 15.11 -20.64
C LEU A 561 10.68 15.01 -19.14
N ARG A 562 11.48 14.23 -18.40
CA ARG A 562 11.31 14.04 -16.95
C ARG A 562 11.25 15.35 -16.18
N ASP A 563 12.17 16.27 -16.47
CA ASP A 563 12.30 17.53 -15.71
C ASP A 563 11.09 18.46 -15.98
N GLU A 564 10.45 18.35 -17.14
CA GLU A 564 9.20 19.05 -17.44
C GLU A 564 8.00 18.42 -16.75
N VAL A 565 7.91 17.09 -16.73
CA VAL A 565 6.87 16.37 -15.96
C VAL A 565 6.97 16.73 -14.48
N ALA A 566 8.19 16.80 -13.96
CA ALA A 566 8.51 17.25 -12.61
C ALA A 566 8.03 18.69 -12.35
N PHE A 567 8.27 19.63 -13.28
CA PHE A 567 7.73 20.99 -13.21
C PHE A 567 6.20 20.99 -13.10
N PHE A 568 5.50 20.27 -13.99
CA PHE A 568 4.04 20.23 -13.98
C PHE A 568 3.48 19.63 -12.68
N GLN A 569 4.14 18.59 -12.16
CA GLN A 569 3.80 18.00 -10.87
C GLN A 569 4.00 18.99 -9.72
N ALA A 570 5.09 19.78 -9.74
CA ALA A 570 5.34 20.82 -8.76
C ALA A 570 4.25 21.92 -8.81
N VAL A 571 3.87 22.40 -10.01
CA VAL A 571 2.77 23.37 -10.15
C VAL A 571 1.44 22.79 -9.66
N ARG A 572 1.15 21.52 -9.95
CA ARG A 572 -0.05 20.83 -9.43
C ARG A 572 -0.01 20.65 -7.90
N ALA A 573 1.15 20.39 -7.32
CA ALA A 573 1.32 20.22 -5.87
C ALA A 573 1.25 21.56 -5.11
N ALA A 574 1.62 22.65 -5.79
CA ALA A 574 1.54 24.03 -5.33
C ALA A 574 0.09 24.58 -5.31
N LEU A 575 -0.85 23.98 -6.06
CA LEU A 575 -2.26 24.36 -5.95
C LEU A 575 -2.78 24.18 -4.53
N PRO A 576 -3.51 25.17 -3.97
CA PRO A 576 -4.12 25.03 -2.63
C PRO A 576 -5.10 23.85 -2.57
N LYS A 577 -4.71 22.75 -1.90
CA LYS A 577 -5.57 21.57 -1.62
C LYS A 577 -6.19 21.70 -0.22
N GLY A 578 -7.41 21.19 -0.01
CA GLY A 578 -8.14 21.31 1.25
C GLY A 578 -7.51 20.54 2.41
N GLY A 579 -7.54 21.12 3.61
CA GLY A 579 -7.00 20.53 4.85
C GLY A 579 -6.14 21.51 5.66
N ILE A 580 -6.35 21.53 6.98
CA ILE A 580 -5.46 22.17 7.96
C ILE A 580 -4.42 21.12 8.34
N GLU A 581 -3.45 20.85 7.48
CA GLU A 581 -2.32 19.99 7.83
C GLU A 581 -1.02 20.79 7.81
N GLY A 582 -0.39 20.84 8.99
CA GLY A 582 1.05 21.02 9.17
C GLY A 582 1.64 22.36 8.75
N ARG A 583 1.98 23.20 9.73
CA ARG A 583 2.97 24.28 9.59
C ARG A 583 4.29 23.69 9.04
N ARG A 584 4.71 24.04 7.83
CA ARG A 584 5.93 23.49 7.17
C ARG A 584 6.95 24.56 6.79
N GLY A 585 8.25 24.32 6.97
CA GLY A 585 9.44 25.20 6.80
C GLY A 585 9.85 25.57 5.35
N PRO A 586 10.61 26.66 5.08
CA PRO A 586 11.11 26.97 3.73
C PRO A 586 12.09 25.90 3.22
N ALA A 587 12.80 25.24 4.15
CA ALA A 587 13.71 24.12 3.89
C ALA A 587 13.00 22.84 3.42
N GLU A 588 11.72 22.65 3.77
CA GLU A 588 10.92 21.48 3.37
C GLU A 588 10.35 21.67 1.95
N ILE A 589 10.12 22.90 1.51
CA ILE A 589 9.77 23.20 0.11
C ILE A 589 10.96 22.89 -0.81
N GLU A 590 12.16 23.29 -0.39
CA GLU A 590 13.41 22.97 -1.08
C GLU A 590 13.60 21.45 -1.19
N HIS A 591 13.15 20.72 -0.18
CA HIS A 591 13.17 19.26 -0.12
C HIS A 591 12.19 18.60 -1.10
N ALA A 592 10.94 19.05 -1.14
CA ALA A 592 9.93 18.55 -2.07
C ALA A 592 10.34 18.78 -3.54
N VAL A 593 10.93 19.94 -3.85
CA VAL A 593 11.49 20.22 -5.18
C VAL A 593 12.70 19.32 -5.47
N ARG A 594 13.58 19.04 -4.49
CA ARG A 594 14.67 18.06 -4.65
C ARG A 594 14.15 16.65 -4.89
N GLN A 595 13.05 16.21 -4.27
CA GLN A 595 12.43 14.88 -4.49
C GLN A 595 11.84 14.75 -5.90
N ILE A 596 11.15 15.80 -6.35
CA ILE A 596 10.58 15.91 -7.69
C ILE A 596 11.68 15.86 -8.77
N VAL A 597 12.83 16.50 -8.52
CA VAL A 597 13.99 16.52 -9.42
C VAL A 597 14.84 15.24 -9.32
N ALA A 598 14.84 14.56 -8.17
CA ALA A 598 15.59 13.32 -7.93
C ALA A 598 14.90 12.05 -8.47
N GLY A 599 13.82 12.18 -9.24
CA GLY A 599 13.16 11.06 -9.92
C GLY A 599 12.29 10.17 -9.03
N ALA A 600 11.92 10.62 -7.83
CA ALA A 600 10.88 9.98 -7.05
C ALA A 600 9.52 10.51 -7.52
N ILE A 601 8.75 9.70 -8.26
CA ILE A 601 7.38 10.07 -8.64
C ILE A 601 6.51 10.14 -7.37
N VAL A 602 6.35 11.37 -6.90
CA VAL A 602 5.28 11.99 -6.09
C VAL A 602 4.84 11.23 -4.82
N SER A 603 5.41 11.65 -3.68
CA SER A 603 4.63 11.79 -2.44
C SER A 603 3.60 12.91 -2.63
N ASN A 604 2.40 12.78 -2.04
CA ASN A 604 1.34 13.81 -2.05
C ASN A 604 1.71 15.08 -1.25
N GLU A 605 2.98 15.48 -1.22
CA GLU A 605 3.44 16.62 -0.42
C GLU A 605 2.89 17.94 -0.99
N VAL A 606 2.28 18.72 -0.10
CA VAL A 606 1.78 20.06 -0.40
C VAL A 606 2.97 21.01 -0.41
N ILE A 607 3.20 21.69 -1.53
CA ILE A 607 4.20 22.75 -1.66
C ILE A 607 3.60 24.04 -1.06
N ASP A 608 4.27 24.64 -0.07
CA ASP A 608 3.82 25.88 0.57
C ASP A 608 4.14 27.09 -0.35
N VAL A 609 3.16 27.42 -1.19
CA VAL A 609 3.21 28.58 -2.11
C VAL A 609 3.16 29.92 -1.37
N PHE A 610 2.71 29.96 -0.11
CA PHE A 610 2.58 31.21 0.64
C PHE A 610 3.95 31.84 0.85
N ALA A 611 4.93 31.06 1.29
CA ALA A 611 6.31 31.52 1.40
C ALA A 611 6.94 31.90 0.05
N ALA A 612 6.60 31.17 -1.02
CA ALA A 612 7.12 31.42 -2.37
C ALA A 612 6.57 32.71 -3.01
N ALA A 613 5.34 33.08 -2.67
CA ALA A 613 4.67 34.32 -3.10
C ALA A 613 5.03 35.54 -2.22
N GLY A 614 5.89 35.37 -1.22
CA GLY A 614 6.30 36.45 -0.31
C GLY A 614 5.31 36.74 0.83
N LEU A 615 4.36 35.83 1.08
CA LEU A 615 3.39 35.97 2.16
C LEU A 615 3.90 35.31 3.45
N PRO A 616 3.67 35.91 4.64
CA PRO A 616 3.89 35.24 5.90
C PRO A 616 2.99 34.00 6.01
N ARG A 617 3.46 32.98 6.72
CA ARG A 617 2.69 31.75 6.93
C ARG A 617 1.43 32.07 7.72
N PRO A 618 0.29 31.49 7.35
CA PRO A 618 -0.94 31.71 8.09
C PRO A 618 -0.80 31.13 9.50
N ASP A 619 -0.93 31.99 10.53
CA ASP A 619 -1.08 31.58 11.93
C ASP A 619 -2.39 32.14 12.50
N ILE A 620 -3.24 31.23 12.98
CA ILE A 620 -4.43 31.29 13.89
C ILE A 620 -5.42 32.49 13.84
N SER A 621 -5.22 33.53 13.02
CA SER A 621 -6.27 34.52 12.69
C SER A 621 -6.46 34.56 11.18
N ILE A 622 -7.22 33.58 10.68
CA ILE A 622 -7.35 33.19 9.26
C ILE A 622 -7.95 34.31 8.36
N LEU A 623 -8.38 35.45 8.93
CA LEU A 623 -8.94 36.60 8.22
C LEU A 623 -8.52 37.96 8.86
N SER A 624 -7.26 38.08 9.28
CA SER A 624 -6.74 39.35 9.83
C SER A 624 -6.76 40.46 8.75
N GLU A 625 -6.93 41.73 9.16
CA GLU A 625 -6.93 42.85 8.20
C GLU A 625 -5.60 42.98 7.47
N GLU A 626 -4.50 42.69 8.17
CA GLU A 626 -3.15 42.70 7.62
C GLU A 626 -3.00 41.67 6.51
N PHE A 627 -3.45 40.44 6.73
CA PHE A 627 -3.38 39.37 5.74
C PHE A 627 -4.28 39.65 4.52
N LEU A 628 -5.50 40.13 4.73
CA LEU A 628 -6.41 40.48 3.63
C LEU A 628 -5.84 41.65 2.79
N ALA A 629 -5.14 42.61 3.41
CA ALA A 629 -4.44 43.67 2.70
C ALA A 629 -3.25 43.14 1.89
N GLU A 630 -2.49 42.18 2.41
CA GLU A 630 -1.39 41.55 1.66
C GLU A 630 -1.90 40.76 0.44
N VAL A 631 -2.98 39.99 0.62
CA VAL A 631 -3.60 39.22 -0.48
C VAL A 631 -4.18 40.15 -1.56
N ARG A 632 -4.72 41.31 -1.17
CA ARG A 632 -5.20 42.35 -2.09
C ARG A 632 -4.08 42.85 -3.01
N GLU A 633 -2.88 43.03 -2.48
CA GLU A 633 -1.72 43.58 -3.19
C GLU A 633 -0.90 42.54 -3.98
N LEU A 634 -1.23 41.25 -3.88
CA LEU A 634 -0.54 40.19 -4.61
C LEU A 634 -0.49 40.47 -6.13
N PRO A 635 0.67 40.34 -6.79
CA PRO A 635 0.77 40.47 -8.24
C PRO A 635 -0.03 39.39 -8.98
N GLN A 636 -0.06 38.17 -8.44
CA GLN A 636 -0.78 37.02 -8.99
C GLN A 636 -2.26 37.05 -8.57
N LYS A 637 -3.09 37.80 -9.32
CA LYS A 637 -4.50 38.05 -8.96
C LYS A 637 -5.38 36.80 -9.03
N ASN A 638 -5.16 35.92 -10.01
CA ASN A 638 -5.94 34.68 -10.11
C ASN A 638 -5.54 33.69 -9.00
N LEU A 639 -4.26 33.66 -8.62
CA LEU A 639 -3.80 32.93 -7.43
C LEU A 639 -4.42 33.48 -6.14
N ALA A 640 -4.55 34.80 -6.01
CA ALA A 640 -5.18 35.44 -4.85
C ALA A 640 -6.66 35.03 -4.69
N VAL A 641 -7.42 34.98 -5.79
CA VAL A 641 -8.82 34.49 -5.79
C VAL A 641 -8.90 33.03 -5.34
N GLU A 642 -8.03 32.16 -5.86
CA GLU A 642 -7.98 30.75 -5.47
C GLU A 642 -7.64 30.55 -3.98
N LEU A 643 -6.73 31.37 -3.46
CA LEU A 643 -6.32 31.40 -2.06
C LEU A 643 -7.46 31.85 -1.16
N LEU A 644 -8.11 32.98 -1.46
CA LEU A 644 -9.27 33.47 -0.69
C LEU A 644 -10.41 32.47 -0.73
N ARG A 645 -10.69 31.89 -1.91
CA ARG A 645 -11.71 30.84 -2.03
C ARG A 645 -11.43 29.69 -1.07
N LYS A 646 -10.19 29.18 -1.02
CA LYS A 646 -9.83 28.07 -0.13
C LYS A 646 -10.05 28.48 1.33
N LEU A 647 -9.49 29.61 1.75
CA LEU A 647 -9.57 30.06 3.14
C LEU A 647 -11.02 30.23 3.59
N LEU A 648 -11.85 30.86 2.75
CA LEU A 648 -13.27 31.02 3.01
C LEU A 648 -14.01 29.69 3.06
N THR A 649 -13.70 28.76 2.14
CA THR A 649 -14.31 27.42 2.14
C THR A 649 -13.96 26.64 3.41
N ASP A 650 -12.70 26.67 3.84
CA ASP A 650 -12.22 25.97 5.03
C ASP A 650 -12.81 26.60 6.33
N GLU A 651 -12.91 27.93 6.37
CA GLU A 651 -13.54 28.66 7.48
C GLU A 651 -15.04 28.37 7.56
N ILE A 652 -15.77 28.46 6.43
CA ILE A 652 -17.19 28.10 6.35
C ILE A 652 -17.40 26.63 6.73
N LYS A 653 -16.53 25.72 6.31
CA LYS A 653 -16.61 24.30 6.69
C LYS A 653 -16.38 24.10 8.19
N THR A 654 -15.44 24.82 8.79
CA THR A 654 -15.20 24.78 10.23
C THR A 654 -16.43 25.26 11.00
N ARG A 655 -17.07 26.33 10.53
CA ARG A 655 -18.33 26.85 11.09
C ARG A 655 -19.54 25.97 10.84
N SER A 656 -19.58 25.26 9.71
CA SER A 656 -20.69 24.36 9.36
C SER A 656 -20.87 23.23 10.35
N ARG A 657 -19.86 22.94 11.18
CA ARG A 657 -19.93 21.99 12.29
C ARG A 657 -20.73 22.50 13.49
N ARG A 658 -20.91 23.82 13.62
CA ARG A 658 -21.57 24.46 14.77
C ARG A 658 -22.80 25.27 14.39
N ASN A 659 -22.81 25.98 13.26
CA ASN A 659 -23.91 26.85 12.84
C ASN A 659 -24.31 26.57 11.38
N LEU A 660 -25.44 25.89 11.20
CA LEU A 660 -25.95 25.46 9.91
C LEU A 660 -26.51 26.61 9.07
N VAL A 661 -27.16 27.58 9.72
CA VAL A 661 -27.84 28.69 9.03
C VAL A 661 -26.83 29.67 8.46
N GLU A 662 -25.90 30.11 9.31
CA GLU A 662 -24.86 31.05 8.92
C GLU A 662 -23.94 30.45 7.84
N SER A 663 -23.56 29.18 7.98
CA SER A 663 -22.71 28.50 7.01
C SER A 663 -23.39 28.32 5.65
N ARG A 664 -24.71 28.10 5.59
CA ARG A 664 -25.46 28.05 4.32
C ARG A 664 -25.45 29.40 3.62
N ALA A 665 -25.71 30.49 4.35
CA ALA A 665 -25.69 31.84 3.79
C ALA A 665 -24.32 32.21 3.21
N PHE A 666 -23.24 32.00 3.97
CA PHE A 666 -21.88 32.27 3.49
C PHE A 666 -21.47 31.36 2.32
N SER A 667 -21.91 30.09 2.31
CA SER A 667 -21.68 29.19 1.18
C SER A 667 -22.33 29.70 -0.11
N GLU A 668 -23.58 30.15 -0.03
CA GLU A 668 -24.30 30.72 -1.18
C GLU A 668 -23.65 32.01 -1.69
N MET A 669 -23.19 32.87 -0.78
CA MET A 669 -22.47 34.10 -1.14
C MET A 669 -21.13 33.79 -1.83
N LEU A 670 -20.35 32.85 -1.28
CA LEU A 670 -19.11 32.40 -1.89
C LEU A 670 -19.35 31.82 -3.29
N GLU A 671 -20.32 30.91 -3.44
CA GLU A 671 -20.66 30.33 -4.75
C GLU A 671 -21.07 31.41 -5.77
N LYS A 672 -21.86 32.40 -5.35
CA LYS A 672 -22.28 33.50 -6.22
C LYS A 672 -21.10 34.32 -6.73
N SER A 673 -20.14 34.65 -5.86
CA SER A 673 -18.94 35.39 -6.24
C SER A 673 -18.03 34.58 -7.16
N LEU A 674 -17.90 33.26 -6.92
CA LEU A 674 -17.13 32.36 -7.77
C LEU A 674 -17.76 32.13 -9.15
N ARG A 675 -19.10 32.06 -9.24
CA ARG A 675 -19.77 31.95 -10.56
C ARG A 675 -19.52 33.19 -11.42
N LYS A 676 -19.45 34.39 -10.83
CA LYS A 676 -19.06 35.61 -11.55
C LYS A 676 -17.62 35.54 -12.07
N TYR A 677 -16.71 34.95 -11.29
CA TYR A 677 -15.31 34.69 -11.67
C TYR A 677 -15.21 33.71 -12.84
N GLN A 678 -15.86 32.55 -12.74
CA GLN A 678 -15.85 31.52 -13.78
C GLN A 678 -16.40 32.05 -15.11
N ASN A 679 -17.48 32.84 -15.04
CA ASN A 679 -18.09 33.45 -16.22
C ASN A 679 -17.35 34.70 -16.73
N ARG A 680 -16.22 35.09 -16.13
CA ARG A 680 -15.46 36.33 -16.39
C ARG A 680 -16.34 37.59 -16.47
N ALA A 681 -17.42 37.62 -15.71
CA ALA A 681 -18.44 38.66 -15.80
C ALA A 681 -17.99 40.01 -15.21
N ILE A 682 -16.92 40.00 -14.41
CA ILE A 682 -16.33 41.16 -13.72
C ILE A 682 -14.81 40.96 -13.68
N GLU A 683 -14.04 42.05 -13.57
CA GLU A 683 -12.59 42.01 -13.39
C GLU A 683 -12.17 41.23 -12.13
N THR A 684 -11.06 40.47 -12.20
CA THR A 684 -10.52 39.67 -11.09
C THR A 684 -10.32 40.48 -9.81
N ALA A 685 -9.94 41.77 -9.93
CA ALA A 685 -9.79 42.66 -8.79
C ALA A 685 -11.11 42.89 -8.02
N ALA A 686 -12.24 43.03 -8.72
CA ALA A 686 -13.54 43.19 -8.08
C ALA A 686 -13.99 41.92 -7.34
N ILE A 687 -13.60 40.75 -7.83
CA ILE A 687 -13.88 39.47 -7.16
C ILE A 687 -13.05 39.32 -5.89
N ILE A 688 -11.78 39.76 -5.91
CA ILE A 688 -10.96 39.83 -4.70
C ILE A 688 -11.64 40.70 -3.65
N GLU A 689 -12.18 41.86 -4.02
CA GLU A 689 -12.95 42.72 -3.10
C GLU A 689 -14.20 42.02 -2.55
N GLU A 690 -14.99 41.35 -3.40
CA GLU A 690 -16.18 40.60 -2.95
C GLU A 690 -15.81 39.47 -1.97
N LEU A 691 -14.67 38.79 -2.18
CA LEU A 691 -14.19 37.73 -1.29
C LEU A 691 -13.60 38.29 0.02
N ILE A 692 -12.91 39.44 -0.03
CA ILE A 692 -12.42 40.14 1.16
C ILE A 692 -13.60 40.65 2.00
N GLU A 693 -14.65 41.16 1.38
CA GLU A 693 -15.83 41.62 2.10
C GLU A 693 -16.55 40.44 2.77
N LEU A 694 -16.70 39.31 2.07
CA LEU A 694 -17.20 38.08 2.67
C LEU A 694 -16.34 37.61 3.86
N ALA A 695 -15.01 37.74 3.77
CA ALA A 695 -14.11 37.45 4.90
C ALA A 695 -14.39 38.33 6.12
N LYS A 696 -14.63 39.64 5.90
CA LYS A 696 -14.98 40.57 6.99
C LYS A 696 -16.34 40.23 7.60
N GLU A 697 -17.35 39.94 6.78
CA GLU A 697 -18.68 39.53 7.26
C GLU A 697 -18.60 38.27 8.13
N ILE A 698 -17.82 37.26 7.72
CA ILE A 698 -17.58 36.04 8.50
C ILE A 698 -16.92 36.35 9.86
N ARG A 699 -15.97 37.29 9.88
CA ARG A 699 -15.28 37.71 11.10
C ARG A 699 -16.22 38.48 12.04
N GLU A 700 -16.95 39.46 11.52
CA GLU A 700 -17.93 40.23 12.30
C GLU A 700 -19.00 39.32 12.90
N ALA A 701 -19.44 38.31 12.14
CA ALA A 701 -20.33 37.27 12.62
C ALA A 701 -19.82 36.55 13.86
N SER A 702 -18.52 36.24 13.94
CA SER A 702 -17.91 35.65 15.15
C SER A 702 -17.96 36.57 16.38
N GLU A 703 -17.75 37.87 16.19
CA GLU A 703 -17.78 38.83 17.30
C GLU A 703 -19.21 39.10 17.80
N ARG A 704 -20.26 38.75 17.02
CA ARG A 704 -21.65 38.94 17.44
C ARG A 704 -22.02 38.10 18.66
N GLY A 705 -21.47 36.89 18.81
CA GLY A 705 -21.71 36.03 19.98
C GLY A 705 -21.30 36.71 21.28
N GLU A 706 -20.13 37.33 21.30
CA GLU A 706 -19.61 38.07 22.44
C GLU A 706 -20.44 39.33 22.75
N LYS A 707 -20.84 40.08 21.71
CA LYS A 707 -21.66 41.29 21.85
C LYS A 707 -23.07 40.99 22.38
N LEU A 708 -23.64 39.84 22.03
CA LEU A 708 -24.97 39.39 22.46
C LEU A 708 -24.97 38.63 23.80
N GLY A 709 -23.78 38.28 24.31
CA GLY A 709 -23.62 37.49 25.54
C GLY A 709 -24.16 36.07 25.41
N LEU A 710 -24.07 35.47 24.22
CA LEU A 710 -24.50 34.11 23.92
C LEU A 710 -23.28 33.21 23.72
N SER A 711 -23.37 31.94 24.15
CA SER A 711 -22.39 30.93 23.75
C SER A 711 -22.54 30.56 22.25
N ASP A 712 -21.52 29.94 21.65
CA ASP A 712 -21.55 29.49 20.25
C ASP A 712 -22.79 28.63 19.92
N ASP A 713 -23.15 27.71 20.82
CA ASP A 713 -24.34 26.87 20.67
C ASP A 713 -25.61 27.73 20.72
N GLU A 714 -25.70 28.67 21.66
CA GLU A 714 -26.86 29.58 21.79
C GLU A 714 -26.98 30.52 20.59
N LEU A 715 -25.87 31.01 20.04
CA LEU A 715 -25.84 31.83 18.83
C LEU A 715 -26.36 31.05 17.63
N ALA A 716 -25.99 29.77 17.47
CA ALA A 716 -26.48 28.94 16.39
C ALA A 716 -28.00 28.70 16.46
N PHE A 717 -28.56 28.52 17.67
CA PHE A 717 -30.00 28.44 17.86
C PHE A 717 -30.69 29.81 17.70
N TYR A 718 -30.02 30.92 18.04
CA TYR A 718 -30.50 32.27 17.79
C TYR A 718 -30.65 32.53 16.29
N ASP A 719 -29.61 32.27 15.50
CA ASP A 719 -29.63 32.42 14.04
C ASP A 719 -30.68 31.51 13.38
N ALA A 720 -30.88 30.30 13.91
CA ALA A 720 -31.94 29.39 13.46
C ALA A 720 -33.35 29.98 13.63
N LEU A 721 -33.57 30.78 14.68
CA LEU A 721 -34.82 31.49 14.92
C LEU A 721 -34.94 32.78 14.10
N GLU A 722 -33.80 33.38 13.74
CA GLU A 722 -33.69 34.65 13.01
C GLU A 722 -34.00 34.53 11.51
N THR A 723 -33.92 33.32 10.92
CA THR A 723 -34.23 33.02 9.48
C THR A 723 -35.60 33.46 8.95
N ASN A 724 -36.42 34.10 9.78
CA ASN A 724 -37.69 34.69 9.45
C ASN A 724 -37.69 36.18 9.88
N ASP A 725 -37.28 37.09 8.99
CA ASP A 725 -37.05 38.53 9.24
C ASP A 725 -38.17 39.27 10.01
N SER A 726 -39.42 38.80 9.94
CA SER A 726 -40.53 39.40 10.70
C SER A 726 -40.65 38.94 12.14
N ALA A 727 -39.93 37.89 12.57
CA ALA A 727 -39.96 37.40 13.94
C ALA A 727 -39.11 38.29 14.86
N VAL A 728 -37.97 38.78 14.36
CA VAL A 728 -37.11 39.77 15.04
C VAL A 728 -37.86 41.08 15.26
N ALA A 729 -38.54 41.58 14.22
CA ALA A 729 -39.33 42.81 14.29
C ALA A 729 -40.53 42.75 15.25
N VAL A 730 -41.03 41.55 15.57
CA VAL A 730 -42.21 41.33 16.43
C VAL A 730 -41.84 40.98 17.87
N LEU A 731 -40.75 40.23 18.09
CA LEU A 731 -40.38 39.70 19.41
C LEU A 731 -39.22 40.47 20.07
N GLY A 732 -38.37 41.12 19.28
CA GLY A 732 -37.14 41.77 19.74
C GLY A 732 -36.03 40.80 20.17
N ASP A 733 -34.79 41.29 20.15
CA ASP A 733 -33.58 40.48 20.39
C ASP A 733 -33.53 39.86 21.80
N GLU A 734 -34.04 40.53 22.83
CA GLU A 734 -34.11 40.00 24.21
C GLU A 734 -34.94 38.71 24.30
N THR A 735 -36.09 38.68 23.62
CA THR A 735 -36.98 37.51 23.61
C THR A 735 -36.34 36.36 22.83
N LEU A 736 -35.73 36.64 21.68
CA LEU A 736 -35.05 35.62 20.86
C LEU A 736 -33.85 35.01 21.58
N ARG A 737 -33.06 35.81 22.30
CA ARG A 737 -31.97 35.33 23.16
C ARG A 737 -32.48 34.39 24.26
N THR A 738 -33.59 34.75 24.89
CA THR A 738 -34.21 33.91 25.92
C THR A 738 -34.69 32.57 25.35
N ILE A 739 -35.31 32.59 24.17
CA ILE A 739 -35.73 31.37 23.46
C ILE A 739 -34.52 30.51 23.10
N ALA A 740 -33.45 31.08 22.55
CA ALA A 740 -32.24 30.36 22.15
C ALA A 740 -31.58 29.64 23.34
N ARG A 741 -31.42 30.34 24.48
CA ARG A 741 -30.91 29.75 25.73
C ARG A 741 -31.78 28.59 26.24
N GLU A 742 -33.10 28.76 26.21
CA GLU A 742 -34.03 27.71 26.64
C GLU A 742 -34.01 26.50 25.69
N LEU A 743 -33.86 26.73 24.38
CA LEU A 743 -33.74 25.67 23.38
C LEU A 743 -32.46 24.85 23.58
N VAL A 744 -31.29 25.48 23.69
CA VAL A 744 -30.02 24.76 23.94
C VAL A 744 -30.12 23.87 25.18
N GLY A 745 -30.54 24.44 26.31
CA GLY A 745 -30.67 23.67 27.55
C GLY A 745 -31.70 22.53 27.47
N THR A 746 -32.74 22.71 26.66
CA THR A 746 -33.77 21.68 26.49
C THR A 746 -33.33 20.57 25.54
N VAL A 747 -32.68 20.93 24.44
CA VAL A 747 -32.14 19.95 23.48
C VAL A 747 -31.07 19.11 24.18
N ARG A 748 -30.07 19.72 24.85
CA ARG A 748 -28.98 19.00 25.55
C ARG A 748 -29.49 17.99 26.59
N ARG A 749 -30.59 18.28 27.27
CA ARG A 749 -31.23 17.35 28.25
C ARG A 749 -32.02 16.20 27.61
N ASN A 750 -32.41 16.32 26.34
CA ASN A 750 -33.29 15.36 25.67
C ASN A 750 -32.61 14.60 24.53
N THR A 751 -31.37 14.93 24.18
CA THR A 751 -30.57 14.25 23.14
C THR A 751 -29.70 13.15 23.75
N THR A 752 -29.99 11.89 23.45
CA THR A 752 -29.09 10.74 23.69
C THR A 752 -28.23 10.47 22.45
N ILE A 753 -27.15 9.68 22.58
CA ILE A 753 -26.44 9.11 21.42
C ILE A 753 -27.48 8.41 20.51
N ASP A 754 -27.46 8.72 19.21
CA ASP A 754 -28.37 8.23 18.16
C ASP A 754 -29.85 8.67 18.21
N TRP A 755 -30.19 9.80 18.84
CA TRP A 755 -31.58 10.30 18.84
C TRP A 755 -32.10 10.69 17.45
N ALA A 756 -31.20 11.07 16.54
CA ALA A 756 -31.53 11.49 15.17
C ALA A 756 -32.13 10.34 14.34
N GLU A 757 -31.75 9.09 14.62
CA GLU A 757 -32.25 7.89 13.92
C GLU A 757 -33.58 7.36 14.50
N LYS A 758 -33.99 7.82 15.68
CA LYS A 758 -35.20 7.37 16.38
C LYS A 758 -36.36 8.35 16.18
N GLU A 759 -37.26 8.02 15.25
CA GLU A 759 -38.42 8.87 14.89
C GLU A 759 -39.30 9.25 16.11
N SER A 760 -39.43 8.36 17.09
CA SER A 760 -40.19 8.63 18.33
C SER A 760 -39.56 9.75 19.19
N VAL A 761 -38.23 9.82 19.23
CA VAL A 761 -37.48 10.85 19.99
C VAL A 761 -37.50 12.18 19.24
N ARG A 762 -37.33 12.14 17.91
CA ARG A 762 -37.46 13.32 17.03
C ARG A 762 -38.83 13.97 17.11
N ALA A 763 -39.90 13.16 17.11
CA ALA A 763 -41.28 13.63 17.27
C ALA A 763 -41.50 14.30 18.65
N LYS A 764 -40.93 13.74 19.72
CA LYS A 764 -41.00 14.32 21.07
C LYS A 764 -40.27 15.66 21.16
N LEU A 765 -39.04 15.75 20.62
CA LEU A 765 -38.26 16.99 20.56
C LEU A 765 -38.99 18.07 19.74
N ARG A 766 -39.58 17.71 18.59
CA ARG A 766 -40.40 18.62 17.77
C ARG A 766 -41.56 19.25 18.56
N LEU A 767 -42.27 18.46 19.36
CA LEU A 767 -43.37 18.96 20.21
C LEU A 767 -42.88 19.90 21.30
N ILE A 768 -41.71 19.63 21.89
CA ILE A 768 -41.10 20.47 22.92
C ILE A 768 -40.66 21.82 22.33
N VAL A 769 -39.98 21.80 21.17
CA VAL A 769 -39.58 23.03 20.46
C VAL A 769 -40.81 23.88 20.11
N LYS A 770 -41.87 23.29 19.53
CA LYS A 770 -43.14 24.01 19.24
C LYS A 770 -43.75 24.64 20.50
N ARG A 771 -43.67 23.96 21.65
CA ARG A 771 -44.19 24.47 22.93
C ARG A 771 -43.39 25.69 23.43
N ILE A 772 -42.06 25.65 23.33
CA ILE A 772 -41.19 26.76 23.72
C ILE A 772 -41.47 27.98 22.84
N LEU A 773 -41.52 27.79 21.51
CA LEU A 773 -41.84 28.87 20.57
C LEU A 773 -43.21 29.51 20.86
N ARG A 774 -44.23 28.69 21.14
CA ARG A 774 -45.57 29.19 21.48
C ARG A 774 -45.63 29.95 22.81
N ARG A 775 -44.86 29.51 23.82
CA ARG A 775 -44.82 30.14 25.15
C ARG A 775 -44.28 31.57 25.07
N HIS A 776 -43.26 31.77 24.25
CA HIS A 776 -42.61 33.07 24.08
C HIS A 776 -43.23 33.93 22.96
N GLY A 777 -44.41 33.56 22.46
CA GLY A 777 -45.16 34.38 21.50
C GLY A 777 -44.67 34.33 20.06
N TYR A 778 -43.86 33.33 19.67
CA TYR A 778 -43.35 33.23 18.30
C TYR A 778 -44.49 33.11 17.27
N PRO A 779 -44.48 33.89 16.15
CA PRO A 779 -45.58 33.95 15.19
C PRO A 779 -46.05 32.57 14.69
N PRO A 780 -47.34 32.20 14.84
CA PRO A 780 -47.86 30.86 14.52
C PRO A 780 -47.67 30.43 13.07
N ASP A 781 -47.73 31.37 12.14
CA ASP A 781 -47.52 31.19 10.70
C ASP A 781 -46.07 30.79 10.34
N LYS A 782 -45.10 31.06 11.24
CA LYS A 782 -43.67 30.80 11.03
C LYS A 782 -43.08 29.73 11.95
N GLN A 783 -43.84 29.26 12.93
CA GLN A 783 -43.42 28.24 13.90
C GLN A 783 -42.97 26.93 13.23
N GLU A 784 -43.62 26.51 12.15
CA GLU A 784 -43.30 25.23 11.51
C GLU A 784 -41.91 25.24 10.85
N LYS A 785 -41.59 26.31 10.11
CA LYS A 785 -40.28 26.49 9.47
C LYS A 785 -39.18 26.66 10.53
N ALA A 786 -39.40 27.51 11.54
CA ALA A 786 -38.46 27.71 12.64
C ALA A 786 -38.19 26.40 13.41
N THR A 787 -39.24 25.61 13.68
CA THR A 787 -39.08 24.30 14.34
C THR A 787 -38.21 23.35 13.51
N ARG A 788 -38.36 23.35 12.17
CA ARG A 788 -37.54 22.49 11.31
C ARG A 788 -36.07 22.90 11.34
N THR A 789 -35.78 24.19 11.19
CA THR A 789 -34.40 24.72 11.23
C THR A 789 -33.73 24.44 12.59
N VAL A 790 -34.47 24.63 13.69
CA VAL A 790 -33.99 24.32 15.05
C VAL A 790 -33.69 22.84 15.24
N LEU A 791 -34.46 21.94 14.63
CA LEU A 791 -34.20 20.49 14.69
C LEU A 791 -32.97 20.09 13.85
N GLU A 792 -32.80 20.67 12.66
CA GLU A 792 -31.59 20.48 11.83
C GLU A 792 -30.34 20.95 12.58
N GLN A 793 -30.42 22.10 13.25
CA GLN A 793 -29.35 22.66 14.07
C GLN A 793 -29.04 21.80 15.30
N ALA A 794 -30.07 21.24 15.95
CA ALA A 794 -29.91 20.32 17.07
C ALA A 794 -29.25 18.98 16.66
N GLU A 795 -29.60 18.48 15.48
CA GLU A 795 -29.02 17.25 14.90
C GLU A 795 -27.52 17.41 14.64
N LEU A 796 -27.12 18.56 14.10
CA LEU A 796 -25.72 18.94 13.87
C LEU A 796 -24.90 18.99 15.19
N LEU A 797 -25.39 19.72 16.20
CA LEU A 797 -24.66 19.91 17.47
C LEU A 797 -24.62 18.64 18.35
N SER A 798 -25.63 17.77 18.23
CA SER A 798 -25.66 16.51 18.99
C SER A 798 -24.50 15.58 18.66
N ALA A 799 -23.95 15.64 17.45
CA ALA A 799 -22.75 14.88 17.08
C ALA A 799 -21.49 15.39 17.80
N ALA A 800 -21.45 16.69 18.15
CA ALA A 800 -20.34 17.31 18.88
C ALA A 800 -20.44 17.11 20.41
N TRP A 801 -21.66 17.07 20.97
CA TRP A 801 -21.88 16.89 22.42
C TRP A 801 -21.63 15.45 22.93
N GLY A 802 -21.54 14.46 22.05
CA GLY A 802 -21.37 13.04 22.42
C GLY A 802 -19.98 12.62 22.92
N VAL A 803 -19.06 13.56 23.15
CA VAL A 803 -17.64 13.28 23.50
C VAL A 803 -17.31 13.53 24.99
N GLU A 804 -18.20 14.15 25.77
CA GLU A 804 -17.99 14.31 27.22
C GLU A 804 -18.78 13.27 28.04
N PRO A 805 -18.13 12.45 28.89
CA PRO A 805 -18.86 11.61 29.82
C PRO A 805 -19.52 12.51 30.89
N PRO A 806 -20.76 12.21 31.32
CA PRO A 806 -21.39 12.96 32.40
C PRO A 806 -20.59 12.75 33.69
N THR A 807 -20.19 13.85 34.32
CA THR A 807 -19.66 13.87 35.68
C THR A 807 -20.77 13.44 36.64
N GLU A 808 -20.70 12.19 37.10
CA GLU A 808 -21.55 11.71 38.20
C GLU A 808 -21.19 12.48 39.48
N GLN A 809 -22.15 13.24 40.01
CA GLN A 809 -22.13 13.70 41.38
C GLN A 809 -22.31 12.48 42.29
N VAL A 810 -21.34 12.25 43.15
CA VAL A 810 -21.35 11.18 44.16
C VAL A 810 -22.46 11.47 45.18
N GLU A 811 -23.52 10.66 45.18
CA GLU A 811 -24.45 10.56 46.31
C GLU A 811 -24.05 9.39 47.24
N ASP A 812 -24.21 9.66 48.53
CA ASP A 812 -23.71 8.98 49.73
C ASP A 812 -24.19 7.52 49.91
N PRO A 813 -23.30 6.52 50.12
CA PRO A 813 -23.65 5.09 50.15
C PRO A 813 -24.09 4.53 51.52
N GLU A 814 -24.86 5.27 52.33
CA GLU A 814 -25.32 4.79 53.66
C GLU A 814 -26.82 4.45 53.81
N ALA A 815 -27.64 4.51 52.76
CA ALA A 815 -29.05 4.11 52.86
C ALA A 815 -29.27 2.66 52.42
N TYR A 816 -29.84 1.84 53.31
CA TYR A 816 -30.36 0.48 53.14
C TYR A 816 -29.44 -0.71 53.51
N ARG A 817 -29.14 -0.82 54.82
CA ARG A 817 -29.21 -2.13 55.50
C ARG A 817 -30.43 -2.18 56.41
N ALA A 818 -31.26 -3.21 56.26
CA ALA A 818 -32.22 -3.63 57.27
C ALA A 818 -32.00 -5.13 57.58
N PRO A 819 -31.86 -5.54 58.86
CA PRO A 819 -31.57 -6.91 59.29
C PRO A 819 -32.84 -7.66 59.78
N PRO A 820 -32.77 -8.92 60.25
CA PRO A 820 -31.83 -10.01 59.97
C PRO A 820 -32.44 -11.11 59.06
#